data_AF-A0A2X2Z056-F1
#
_entry.id   AF-A0A2X2Z056-F1
#
_cell.length_a   1.000
_cell.length_b   1.000
_cell.length_c   1.000
_cell.angle_alpha   90.00
_cell.angle_beta   90.00
_cell.angle_gamma   90.00
#
_symmetry.space_group_name_H-M   'P 1'
#
loop_
_entity.id
_entity.type
_entity.pdbx_description
1 polymer ?
#
loop_
_entity_poly.entity_id
_entity_poly.type
_entity_poly.pdbx_seq_one_letter_code
_entity_poly.pdbx_strand_id
1 'polypeptide(L)'
;MHKKIYISIGLLWSLHHFGQIVLTTPPAPNTEVSDPVNIRMLPGFQFNSVNGTFRAYIGGAPSGNGDTYTPITVDYSSNIPGTENYIYTRQYLVPTTVSDGSLQQIQNVQFFDGLGRPKQAVSIKSTSSGKDLVTHIPYDGFGRQVDSWLPVPMASLNGNIQTGVETSANSYYQSNDINDSYPFAHKTLENSPLDRVLNQNSPGNDWKNKPVIFGYEANVQGEVKKYTTVTTWPDGATSSELSISGTYGEAQLYKNTITDEDHNKTIEFKNGKGQTLLVRKVISSSENADTYYVYNEYDQLVFVIPPLASTASAVSATVKEDLCYQYRYDGKSRLVEKKLPGKGWEKMVYDKSDRLILTQDANLKDQNKWLINKYDKLGRIAYTGLLTGGDRAGRENQIKDLVITEDRSTTGFTRNGITVYYTDSAFVGEIPTILNVNYYDTYPQEAPSVTTVLNQDVLPQAQNSDVSTKSLPTASYTKNIENDSWTKVYTYYDKRGRAIANHSLNHLGGYTKTESYLKFSGVPEYTLIEHKRTANDPKINLKETFEYDHQERLVRHWNQVNGGAQELLAENLYNDLGQLQTKNVGNTTGSPLQRVKYVYNIRGWMTKLNDPSNLQNKLFAYELRYNKPNSQYSGSARYNGNISQMSWITQNDAVLRNYSYEYDALNRLKEGRFWDAMNLERGEYHEQLTYDLNGNIRTLLRRGKQLPGYTAPEVMDHLEYHYENVEQSNKLSYLKEIGTGNAISGYPLAAGSTGSTITYDANGNMTTQVDKGISSIQYNYLNLPGKITQNAKVTDYIYKADGVKVRKVFGTEITDYLDGFQYTNSILKFFPTAEGYFNAETGKYVYNYTDHLGNTRLSYSKNGLGTEIIEENNYYPFGLKHEGYNTLLGNSAYQYKYNGKELQENGMYDYGARFYMPDIGRWGVADELAEKSRRFSPYTYALDNPIMFVDPDGKEAQGCCGNLWNLAKTYYSGMYQGAKGVATETYQGVKQIVTDPGGTAKSIYNNSGSILKAGVNKGVGAVATAISAPAIAVDSFKKGDATGAGKIAGKALAEMAIIAGTEGAGSAIKGSITAAKTARTISKLGTEVNTTAAEMFNAGKAPAAIVGAELNGKTAIGISGAPPSTIAPQLEGVVNELGGLGTRTASGNPVGCCAEFNAGNELLLNNPSATASQVNFTEAIRPRTGKVVPMCDNCKATFGK
;
A
#
# COMPACT_ATOMS: atom_id res chain seq x y z
N MET A 1 16.57 55.76 40.06
CA MET A 1 18.03 55.82 39.90
C MET A 1 18.58 54.42 40.22
N HIS A 2 19.21 53.78 39.23
CA HIS A 2 20.19 52.70 39.30
C HIS A 2 20.11 51.51 40.29
N LYS A 3 20.38 50.33 39.68
CA LYS A 3 21.27 49.22 40.11
C LYS A 3 20.66 47.92 40.65
N LYS A 4 20.99 46.87 39.88
CA LYS A 4 21.21 45.44 40.14
C LYS A 4 21.36 45.01 41.61
N ILE A 5 20.83 43.82 41.95
CA ILE A 5 21.58 42.60 42.33
C ILE A 5 20.64 41.36 42.26
N TYR A 6 21.26 40.22 41.94
CA TYR A 6 20.76 38.89 41.57
C TYR A 6 20.25 38.02 42.74
N ILE A 7 19.48 36.96 42.44
CA ILE A 7 19.70 35.55 42.86
C ILE A 7 18.88 34.58 41.98
N SER A 8 19.46 33.40 41.80
CA SER A 8 19.35 32.34 40.78
C SER A 8 18.44 31.15 41.10
N ILE A 9 17.89 30.46 40.07
CA ILE A 9 17.60 29.01 40.09
C ILE A 9 17.96 28.41 38.72
N GLY A 10 18.78 27.35 38.73
CA GLY A 10 19.24 26.65 37.54
C GLY A 10 18.35 25.49 37.11
N LEU A 11 18.36 25.22 35.81
CA LEU A 11 18.15 23.90 35.20
C LEU A 11 18.73 23.95 33.79
N LEU A 12 19.95 23.45 33.67
CA LEU A 12 20.64 23.18 32.41
C LEU A 12 20.01 21.95 31.76
N TRP A 13 19.14 22.17 30.77
CA TRP A 13 18.85 21.19 29.72
C TRP A 13 19.21 21.85 28.40
N SER A 14 20.38 21.51 27.86
CA SER A 14 20.74 21.84 26.48
C SER A 14 19.89 20.98 25.55
N LEU A 15 18.70 21.49 25.21
CA LEU A 15 17.98 21.07 24.01
C LEU A 15 18.77 21.57 22.80
N HIS A 16 19.71 20.75 22.30
CA HIS A 16 20.25 20.95 20.95
C HIS A 16 19.15 20.63 19.94
N HIS A 17 18.32 21.62 19.61
CA HIS A 17 17.59 21.60 18.36
C HIS A 17 18.61 21.86 17.26
N PHE A 18 18.94 20.84 16.46
CA PHE A 18 19.59 21.06 15.18
C PHE A 18 18.59 21.81 14.30
N GLY A 19 18.79 23.11 14.13
CA GLY A 19 17.95 23.93 13.25
C GLY A 19 18.19 23.48 11.80
N GLN A 20 17.13 23.05 11.12
CA GLN A 20 17.16 22.75 9.69
C GLN A 20 17.73 23.94 8.91
N ILE A 21 18.81 23.73 8.15
CA ILE A 21 19.28 24.73 7.20
C ILE A 21 18.28 24.83 6.04
N VAL A 22 17.65 25.99 5.93
CA VAL A 22 16.75 26.33 4.81
C VAL A 22 17.44 27.33 3.90
N LEU A 23 17.70 26.92 2.65
CA LEU A 23 18.27 27.78 1.63
C LEU A 23 17.15 28.38 0.79
N THR A 24 16.93 29.68 0.97
CA THR A 24 15.89 30.45 0.28
C THR A 24 16.43 31.25 -0.91
N THR A 25 17.74 31.48 -0.94
CA THR A 25 18.44 32.19 -2.01
C THR A 25 19.69 31.40 -2.41
N PRO A 26 20.14 31.52 -3.67
CA PRO A 26 21.39 30.91 -4.10
C PRO A 26 22.51 31.50 -3.24
N PRO A 27 23.30 30.69 -2.53
CA PRO A 27 24.46 31.20 -1.82
C PRO A 27 25.48 31.72 -2.84
N ALA A 28 26.47 32.47 -2.34
CA ALA A 28 27.54 32.97 -3.19
C ALA A 28 28.19 31.80 -3.98
N PRO A 29 28.74 32.04 -5.18
CA PRO A 29 29.40 30.97 -5.89
C PRO A 29 30.56 30.37 -5.09
N ASN A 30 30.76 29.07 -5.22
CA ASN A 30 31.71 28.25 -4.45
C ASN A 30 31.40 28.18 -2.95
N THR A 31 30.13 28.37 -2.57
CA THR A 31 29.70 28.17 -1.17
C THR A 31 29.39 26.70 -0.89
N GLU A 32 29.84 26.25 0.27
CA GLU A 32 29.50 24.96 0.83
C GLU A 32 28.51 25.17 2.00
N VAL A 33 27.46 24.38 2.00
CA VAL A 33 26.47 24.35 3.08
C VAL A 33 26.44 22.93 3.63
N SER A 34 26.60 22.76 4.93
CA SER A 34 26.52 21.46 5.58
C SER A 34 25.54 21.52 6.74
N ASP A 35 24.70 20.50 6.85
CA ASP A 35 23.85 20.28 8.02
C ASP A 35 24.04 18.83 8.51
N PRO A 36 24.18 18.59 9.82
CA PRO A 36 24.35 17.23 10.33
C PRO A 36 23.14 16.31 10.06
N VAL A 37 21.96 16.87 9.78
CA VAL A 37 20.68 16.13 9.74
C VAL A 37 19.93 16.35 8.42
N ASN A 38 19.79 17.59 7.94
CA ASN A 38 19.10 17.89 6.69
C ASN A 38 19.39 19.31 6.14
N ILE A 39 19.47 19.43 4.81
CA ILE A 39 19.45 20.73 4.11
C ILE A 39 18.19 20.77 3.25
N ARG A 40 17.42 21.85 3.37
CA ARG A 40 16.22 22.08 2.57
C ARG A 40 16.41 23.26 1.64
N MET A 41 16.40 23.01 0.33
CA MET A 41 16.33 24.06 -0.69
C MET A 41 14.86 24.36 -0.97
N LEU A 42 14.43 25.60 -0.77
CA LEU A 42 13.03 25.95 -1.04
C LEU A 42 12.75 26.01 -2.55
N PRO A 43 11.51 25.72 -2.99
CA PRO A 43 11.10 25.91 -4.38
C PRO A 43 11.39 27.34 -4.86
N GLY A 44 12.10 27.46 -5.99
CA GLY A 44 12.60 28.74 -6.51
C GLY A 44 14.12 28.93 -6.31
N PHE A 45 14.78 28.04 -5.58
CA PHE A 45 16.24 27.98 -5.55
C PHE A 45 16.80 27.76 -6.97
N GLN A 46 17.64 28.68 -7.45
CA GLN A 46 18.27 28.64 -8.77
C GLN A 46 19.75 28.97 -8.63
N PHE A 47 20.63 27.99 -8.80
CA PHE A 47 22.07 28.24 -8.82
C PHE A 47 22.58 28.10 -10.25
N ASN A 48 23.29 29.12 -10.75
CA ASN A 48 23.85 29.13 -12.09
C ASN A 48 25.33 28.73 -12.03
N SER A 49 25.68 27.61 -12.67
CA SER A 49 27.05 27.09 -12.73
C SER A 49 28.04 28.02 -13.46
N VAL A 50 27.55 28.97 -14.27
CA VAL A 50 28.38 29.97 -14.95
C VAL A 50 29.16 30.84 -13.94
N ASN A 51 28.68 30.95 -12.69
CA ASN A 51 29.31 31.80 -11.68
C ASN A 51 30.14 31.03 -10.64
N GLY A 52 30.11 29.69 -10.61
CA GLY A 52 30.88 28.86 -9.66
C GLY A 52 30.16 27.55 -9.31
N THR A 53 30.56 26.89 -8.22
CA THR A 53 29.95 25.64 -7.73
C THR A 53 29.13 25.87 -6.46
N PHE A 54 28.09 25.07 -6.23
CA PHE A 54 27.38 25.06 -4.94
C PHE A 54 27.37 23.62 -4.43
N ARG A 55 27.77 23.43 -3.17
CA ARG A 55 27.84 22.09 -2.56
C ARG A 55 27.02 22.07 -1.28
N ALA A 56 26.21 21.03 -1.13
CA ALA A 56 25.37 20.82 0.04
C ALA A 56 25.64 19.41 0.60
N TYR A 57 25.93 19.31 1.90
CA TYR A 57 26.26 18.05 2.57
C TYR A 57 25.31 17.77 3.73
N ILE A 58 24.87 16.52 3.85
CA ILE A 58 24.14 16.04 5.03
C ILE A 58 25.03 15.01 5.74
N GLY A 59 25.34 15.26 7.01
CA GLY A 59 26.09 14.34 7.88
C GLY A 59 27.38 14.93 8.48
N GLY A 60 27.56 14.66 9.78
CA GLY A 60 28.74 15.04 10.59
C GLY A 60 28.49 16.26 11.49
N ALA A 61 28.67 16.11 12.80
CA ALA A 61 28.82 17.26 13.69
C ALA A 61 30.19 17.91 13.43
N PRO A 62 30.32 19.24 13.46
CA PRO A 62 31.64 19.85 13.54
C PRO A 62 32.24 19.44 14.88
N SER A 63 33.16 18.47 14.87
CA SER A 63 34.02 18.24 16.03
C SER A 63 34.74 19.54 16.32
N GLY A 64 34.68 20.04 17.56
CA GLY A 64 35.34 21.28 17.98
C GLY A 64 36.87 21.28 17.88
N ASN A 65 37.46 20.24 17.28
CA ASN A 65 38.85 20.21 16.86
C ASN A 65 38.87 20.46 15.35
N GLY A 66 39.63 21.46 14.91
CA GLY A 66 39.71 21.99 13.54
C GLY A 66 40.14 21.02 12.43
N ASP A 67 39.61 19.81 12.39
CA ASP A 67 39.58 18.95 11.22
C ASP A 67 38.62 19.59 10.22
N THR A 68 39.20 20.39 9.32
CA THR A 68 38.54 20.80 8.08
C THR A 68 38.01 19.55 7.39
N TYR A 69 36.68 19.39 7.37
CA TYR A 69 36.01 18.45 6.48
C TYR A 69 36.58 18.72 5.09
N THR A 70 37.44 17.82 4.61
CA THR A 70 37.91 17.90 3.23
C THR A 70 36.72 17.43 2.42
N PRO A 71 36.09 18.30 1.61
CA PRO A 71 35.01 17.88 0.75
C PRO A 71 35.48 16.64 0.03
N ILE A 72 34.65 15.61 0.06
CA ILE A 72 34.80 14.53 -0.87
C ILE A 72 34.72 15.17 -2.26
N THR A 73 35.88 15.38 -2.89
CA THR A 73 35.94 15.78 -4.29
C THR A 73 35.38 14.61 -5.06
N VAL A 74 34.10 14.70 -5.42
CA VAL A 74 33.50 13.78 -6.37
C VAL A 74 34.23 14.05 -7.67
N ASP A 75 35.16 13.18 -8.03
CA ASP A 75 35.63 13.07 -9.40
C ASP A 75 34.42 12.57 -10.19
N TYR A 76 33.61 13.53 -10.66
CA TYR A 76 32.58 13.33 -11.65
C TYR A 76 33.37 12.84 -12.85
N SER A 77 33.38 11.51 -13.01
CA SER A 77 33.97 10.79 -14.12
C SER A 77 34.45 11.75 -15.21
N SER A 78 35.75 11.76 -15.50
CA SER A 78 36.35 12.47 -16.63
C SER A 78 35.66 12.23 -18.00
N ASN A 79 34.54 11.50 -18.02
CA ASN A 79 33.80 10.94 -19.12
C ASN A 79 32.30 11.39 -19.20
N ILE A 80 31.69 12.05 -18.20
CA ILE A 80 30.31 12.61 -18.36
C ILE A 80 30.41 14.07 -18.85
N PRO A 81 29.89 14.42 -20.04
CA PRO A 81 29.98 15.75 -20.62
C PRO A 81 29.26 16.80 -19.78
N GLY A 82 29.92 17.95 -19.57
CA GLY A 82 29.29 19.14 -18.97
C GLY A 82 28.26 19.83 -19.87
N THR A 83 27.99 19.30 -21.06
CA THR A 83 27.00 19.84 -22.02
C THR A 83 25.59 19.33 -21.80
N GLU A 84 25.38 18.43 -20.83
CA GLU A 84 24.10 17.76 -20.61
C GLU A 84 23.57 18.03 -19.20
N ASN A 85 22.23 18.14 -19.08
CA ASN A 85 21.57 18.16 -17.78
C ASN A 85 21.44 16.73 -17.26
N TYR A 86 21.94 16.43 -16.06
CA TYR A 86 21.85 15.09 -15.49
C TYR A 86 21.73 15.09 -13.96
N ILE A 87 21.20 13.98 -13.43
CA ILE A 87 21.33 13.59 -12.03
C ILE A 87 22.19 12.32 -12.00
N TYR A 88 23.31 12.39 -11.28
CA TYR A 88 24.18 11.24 -11.03
C TYR A 88 24.01 10.78 -9.59
N THR A 89 23.71 9.50 -9.43
CA THR A 89 23.56 8.85 -8.13
C THR A 89 24.62 7.77 -7.99
N ARG A 90 25.35 7.81 -6.88
CA ARG A 90 26.34 6.81 -6.48
C ARG A 90 26.01 6.30 -5.10
N GLN A 91 25.98 4.98 -4.95
CA GLN A 91 25.78 4.31 -3.66
C GLN A 91 26.95 3.35 -3.42
N TYR A 92 27.70 3.58 -2.36
CA TYR A 92 28.79 2.69 -1.95
C TYR A 92 28.26 1.40 -1.30
N LEU A 93 28.85 0.27 -1.68
CA LEU A 93 28.57 -1.04 -1.10
C LEU A 93 29.58 -1.44 -0.02
N VAL A 94 30.60 -0.61 0.20
CA VAL A 94 31.67 -0.75 1.20
C VAL A 94 31.79 0.53 2.03
N PRO A 95 32.28 0.45 3.28
CA PRO A 95 32.49 1.65 4.09
C PRO A 95 33.55 2.54 3.46
N THR A 96 33.24 3.84 3.36
CA THR A 96 34.21 4.85 2.98
C THR A 96 33.89 6.18 3.64
N THR A 97 34.93 6.94 3.93
CA THR A 97 34.88 8.33 4.39
C THR A 97 35.32 9.30 3.29
N VAL A 98 35.77 8.80 2.14
CA VAL A 98 36.23 9.57 0.97
C VAL A 98 35.53 9.08 -0.29
N SER A 99 35.33 9.93 -1.31
CA SER A 99 34.90 9.40 -2.62
C SER A 99 36.10 8.77 -3.29
N ASP A 100 35.92 7.50 -3.60
CA ASP A 100 36.83 6.72 -4.39
C ASP A 100 36.01 5.96 -5.43
N GLY A 101 36.34 6.10 -6.72
CA GLY A 101 35.65 5.43 -7.82
C GLY A 101 36.06 3.95 -7.97
N SER A 102 37.11 3.50 -7.28
CA SER A 102 37.60 2.12 -7.31
C SER A 102 36.84 1.19 -6.36
N LEU A 103 36.18 1.76 -5.34
CA LEU A 103 35.40 1.00 -4.37
C LEU A 103 34.13 0.41 -4.98
N GLN A 104 33.65 -0.70 -4.40
CA GLN A 104 32.40 -1.33 -4.81
C GLN A 104 31.21 -0.38 -4.62
N GLN A 105 30.41 -0.24 -5.67
CA GLN A 105 29.36 0.78 -5.75
C GLN A 105 28.33 0.46 -6.84
N ILE A 106 27.13 0.99 -6.66
CA ILE A 106 26.08 1.05 -7.69
C ILE A 106 25.95 2.49 -8.15
N GLN A 107 25.83 2.68 -9.47
CA GLN A 107 25.89 3.99 -10.10
C GLN A 107 24.81 4.13 -11.17
N ASN A 108 24.14 5.27 -11.20
CA ASN A 108 23.12 5.59 -12.18
C ASN A 108 23.25 7.05 -12.64
N VAL A 109 22.97 7.30 -13.91
CA VAL A 109 22.85 8.64 -14.49
C VAL A 109 21.49 8.75 -15.15
N GLN A 110 20.72 9.77 -14.77
CA GLN A 110 19.50 10.17 -15.46
C GLN A 110 19.78 11.45 -16.23
N PHE A 111 19.76 11.39 -17.55
CA PHE A 111 19.88 12.55 -18.42
C PHE A 111 18.53 13.21 -18.64
N PHE A 112 18.54 14.54 -18.76
CA PHE A 112 17.39 15.39 -18.99
C PHE A 112 17.58 16.24 -20.24
N ASP A 113 16.49 16.59 -20.89
CA ASP A 113 16.52 17.58 -21.97
C ASP A 113 16.53 19.03 -21.43
N GLY A 114 16.46 20.01 -22.33
CA GLY A 114 16.44 21.44 -21.97
C GLY A 114 15.18 21.89 -21.21
N LEU A 115 14.15 21.05 -21.15
CA LEU A 115 12.91 21.30 -20.40
C LEU A 115 12.88 20.54 -19.06
N GLY A 116 13.97 19.85 -18.70
CA GLY A 116 14.07 19.08 -17.47
C GLY A 116 13.30 17.75 -17.51
N ARG A 117 12.99 17.22 -18.70
CA ARG A 117 12.32 15.91 -18.84
C ARG A 117 13.36 14.79 -19.02
N PRO A 118 13.19 13.63 -18.37
CA PRO A 118 14.09 12.48 -18.53
C PRO A 118 14.21 12.02 -19.99
N LYS A 119 15.40 12.02 -20.59
CA LYS A 119 15.60 11.57 -22.00
C LYS A 119 16.37 10.25 -22.16
N GLN A 120 17.19 9.90 -21.16
CA GLN A 120 17.91 8.63 -21.15
C GLN A 120 18.33 8.28 -19.72
N ALA A 121 18.12 7.04 -19.32
CA ALA A 121 18.63 6.48 -18.07
C ALA A 121 19.80 5.53 -18.37
N VAL A 122 20.89 5.63 -17.61
CA VAL A 122 22.08 4.79 -17.72
C VAL A 122 22.41 4.21 -16.36
N SER A 123 22.28 2.90 -16.20
CA SER A 123 22.83 2.17 -15.06
C SER A 123 24.25 1.70 -15.41
N ILE A 124 25.25 2.29 -14.76
CA ILE A 124 26.64 2.14 -15.15
C ILE A 124 27.15 0.75 -14.73
N LYS A 125 27.69 -0.01 -15.69
CA LYS A 125 28.24 -1.35 -15.48
C LYS A 125 27.29 -2.31 -14.74
N SER A 126 25.97 -2.13 -14.85
CA SER A 126 25.01 -2.88 -14.05
C SER A 126 24.68 -4.29 -14.58
N THR A 127 25.05 -4.61 -15.83
CA THR A 127 24.80 -5.95 -16.35
C THR A 127 25.72 -6.99 -15.71
N SER A 128 25.41 -8.27 -15.84
CA SER A 128 26.27 -9.35 -15.33
C SER A 128 27.62 -9.42 -16.04
N SER A 129 27.70 -9.05 -17.32
CA SER A 129 28.97 -8.90 -18.04
C SER A 129 29.66 -7.53 -17.84
N GLY A 130 29.12 -6.68 -16.98
CA GLY A 130 29.72 -5.38 -16.61
C GLY A 130 29.48 -4.26 -17.63
N LYS A 131 28.50 -4.38 -18.51
CA LYS A 131 28.08 -3.33 -19.47
C LYS A 131 27.16 -2.30 -18.84
N ASP A 132 27.03 -1.13 -19.46
CA ASP A 132 25.98 -0.18 -19.10
C ASP A 132 24.60 -0.69 -19.55
N LEU A 133 23.58 -0.57 -18.69
CA LEU A 133 22.19 -0.85 -19.07
C LEU A 133 21.47 0.48 -19.33
N VAL A 134 20.98 0.68 -20.54
CA VAL A 134 20.49 1.99 -21.00
C VAL A 134 19.02 1.90 -21.40
N THR A 135 18.23 2.91 -21.01
CA THR A 135 16.84 3.08 -21.48
C THR A 135 16.70 4.44 -22.14
N HIS A 136 16.21 4.45 -23.37
CA HIS A 136 15.86 5.69 -24.06
C HIS A 136 14.43 6.12 -23.72
N ILE A 137 14.22 7.43 -23.53
CA ILE A 137 12.93 8.00 -23.16
C ILE A 137 12.60 9.11 -24.19
N PRO A 138 12.02 8.73 -25.34
CA PRO A 138 11.69 9.70 -26.38
C PRO A 138 10.39 10.45 -26.05
N TYR A 139 10.30 11.67 -26.58
CA TYR A 139 9.09 12.48 -26.56
C TYR A 139 8.73 12.87 -28.00
N ASP A 140 7.43 12.95 -28.28
CA ASP A 140 6.96 13.50 -29.55
C ASP A 140 7.16 15.03 -29.64
N GLY A 141 6.80 15.62 -30.78
CA GLY A 141 6.92 17.07 -30.98
C GLY A 141 6.10 17.94 -30.03
N PHE A 142 5.14 17.36 -29.29
CA PHE A 142 4.34 18.04 -28.26
C PHE A 142 4.88 17.78 -26.85
N GLY A 143 5.93 16.99 -26.70
CA GLY A 143 6.56 16.69 -25.43
C GLY A 143 5.91 15.57 -24.64
N ARG A 144 5.14 14.71 -25.29
CA ARG A 144 4.45 13.58 -24.68
C ARG A 144 5.25 12.30 -24.91
N GLN A 145 5.33 11.43 -23.90
CA GLN A 145 6.01 10.16 -24.02
C GLN A 145 5.07 9.10 -24.63
N VAL A 146 5.08 9.01 -25.96
CA VAL A 146 4.26 8.04 -26.72
C VAL A 146 4.88 6.65 -26.78
N ASP A 147 6.23 6.57 -26.74
CA ASP A 147 6.97 5.31 -26.73
C ASP A 147 7.64 5.05 -25.39
N SER A 148 7.64 3.78 -24.99
CA SER A 148 8.32 3.30 -23.78
C SER A 148 9.22 2.14 -24.14
N TRP A 149 10.51 2.42 -24.33
CA TRP A 149 11.52 1.44 -24.75
C TRP A 149 11.95 0.53 -23.61
N LEU A 150 12.24 -0.72 -23.95
CA LEU A 150 12.87 -1.67 -23.05
C LEU A 150 14.37 -1.32 -22.86
N PRO A 151 14.94 -1.62 -21.67
CA PRO A 151 16.36 -1.40 -21.42
C PRO A 151 17.25 -2.28 -22.30
N VAL A 152 18.40 -1.77 -22.73
CA VAL A 152 19.36 -2.50 -23.56
C VAL A 152 20.77 -2.44 -22.98
N PRO A 153 21.50 -3.58 -22.94
CA PRO A 153 22.93 -3.61 -22.64
C PRO A 153 23.74 -2.91 -23.74
N MET A 154 24.54 -1.91 -23.36
CA MET A 154 25.38 -1.14 -24.28
C MET A 154 26.86 -1.35 -23.95
N ALA A 155 27.71 -1.36 -24.99
CA ALA A 155 29.15 -1.61 -24.83
C ALA A 155 29.91 -0.49 -24.08
N SER A 156 29.33 0.72 -23.98
CA SER A 156 29.93 1.79 -23.18
C SER A 156 29.96 1.42 -21.70
N LEU A 157 30.96 1.95 -20.99
CA LEU A 157 31.25 1.66 -19.58
C LEU A 157 31.44 2.93 -18.73
N ASN A 158 31.12 4.08 -19.31
CA ASN A 158 31.57 5.38 -18.82
C ASN A 158 30.44 6.25 -18.27
N GLY A 159 29.19 5.77 -18.33
CA GLY A 159 28.00 6.50 -17.85
C GLY A 159 27.63 7.73 -18.67
N ASN A 160 28.29 7.97 -19.81
CA ASN A 160 27.95 9.05 -20.71
C ASN A 160 26.62 8.76 -21.44
N ILE A 161 25.99 9.82 -21.94
CA ILE A 161 24.86 9.70 -22.84
C ILE A 161 25.28 8.92 -24.09
N GLN A 162 24.43 7.98 -24.50
CA GLN A 162 24.72 7.05 -25.58
C GLN A 162 23.80 7.30 -26.77
N THR A 163 24.35 7.26 -27.98
CA THR A 163 23.60 7.41 -29.24
C THR A 163 23.26 6.05 -29.83
N GLY A 164 22.19 5.97 -30.65
CA GLY A 164 21.82 4.72 -31.34
C GLY A 164 21.19 3.65 -30.44
N VAL A 165 20.74 4.02 -29.23
CA VAL A 165 20.16 3.11 -28.23
C VAL A 165 18.98 2.31 -28.79
N GLU A 166 18.10 2.95 -29.57
CA GLU A 166 16.95 2.29 -30.20
C GLU A 166 17.39 1.17 -31.18
N THR A 167 18.36 1.46 -32.05
CA THR A 167 18.93 0.48 -32.99
C THR A 167 19.60 -0.69 -32.25
N SER A 168 20.33 -0.38 -31.17
CA SER A 168 20.94 -1.38 -30.31
C SER A 168 19.89 -2.23 -29.60
N ALA A 169 18.80 -1.63 -29.10
CA ALA A 169 17.69 -2.36 -28.49
C ALA A 169 17.06 -3.32 -29.50
N ASN A 170 16.71 -2.83 -30.69
CA ASN A 170 16.16 -3.68 -31.76
C ASN A 170 17.07 -4.87 -32.08
N SER A 171 18.38 -4.63 -32.18
CA SER A 171 19.37 -5.67 -32.49
C SER A 171 19.55 -6.67 -31.34
N TYR A 172 19.54 -6.18 -30.09
CA TYR A 172 19.68 -7.02 -28.89
C TYR A 172 18.51 -7.99 -28.74
N TYR A 173 17.28 -7.47 -28.84
CA TYR A 173 16.05 -8.26 -28.70
C TYR A 173 15.76 -9.14 -29.93
N GLN A 174 16.27 -8.79 -31.11
CA GLN A 174 16.22 -9.66 -32.30
C GLN A 174 17.20 -10.85 -32.19
N SER A 175 18.20 -10.75 -31.30
CA SER A 175 19.17 -11.80 -31.00
C SER A 175 18.98 -12.33 -29.56
N ASN A 176 19.99 -12.97 -28.96
CA ASN A 176 19.99 -13.43 -27.57
C ASN A 176 18.77 -14.28 -27.16
N ASP A 177 18.34 -15.19 -28.03
CA ASP A 177 17.24 -16.13 -27.82
C ASP A 177 15.83 -15.51 -27.61
N ILE A 178 15.65 -14.20 -27.92
CA ILE A 178 14.35 -13.52 -27.85
C ILE A 178 13.68 -13.45 -29.24
N ASN A 179 14.46 -13.15 -30.29
CA ASN A 179 14.03 -13.13 -31.71
C ASN A 179 12.86 -12.18 -32.02
N ASP A 180 12.90 -10.95 -31.50
CA ASP A 180 11.85 -9.93 -31.71
C ASP A 180 12.44 -8.51 -31.91
N SER A 181 11.90 -7.76 -32.87
CA SER A 181 12.38 -6.43 -33.29
C SER A 181 11.51 -5.26 -32.82
N TYR A 182 10.55 -5.48 -31.90
CA TYR A 182 9.66 -4.44 -31.39
C TYR A 182 9.79 -4.24 -29.86
N PRO A 183 10.94 -3.74 -29.36
CA PRO A 183 11.26 -3.65 -27.93
C PRO A 183 10.73 -2.37 -27.27
N PHE A 184 9.52 -1.95 -27.61
CA PHE A 184 8.88 -0.79 -26.98
C PHE A 184 7.36 -0.94 -26.94
N ALA A 185 6.74 -0.30 -25.96
CA ALA A 185 5.31 -0.06 -25.96
C ALA A 185 5.01 1.25 -26.69
N HIS A 186 3.95 1.29 -27.49
CA HIS A 186 3.52 2.49 -28.21
C HIS A 186 2.11 2.89 -27.80
N LYS A 187 1.88 4.18 -27.53
CA LYS A 187 0.58 4.74 -27.20
C LYS A 187 0.07 5.62 -28.34
N THR A 188 -1.12 5.30 -28.84
CA THR A 188 -1.86 6.24 -29.68
C THR A 188 -2.67 7.15 -28.77
N LEU A 189 -2.43 8.46 -28.87
CA LEU A 189 -3.16 9.47 -28.10
C LEU A 189 -4.28 10.08 -28.95
N GLU A 190 -5.34 10.51 -28.28
CA GLU A 190 -6.38 11.33 -28.87
C GLU A 190 -5.78 12.65 -29.33
N ASN A 191 -6.16 13.11 -30.54
CA ASN A 191 -5.79 14.44 -31.02
C ASN A 191 -6.65 15.52 -30.35
N SER A 192 -6.57 15.61 -29.02
CA SER A 192 -7.32 16.55 -28.20
C SER A 192 -6.42 17.19 -27.14
N PRO A 193 -6.84 18.34 -26.59
CA PRO A 193 -6.23 18.93 -25.42
C PRO A 193 -6.00 18.01 -24.21
N LEU A 194 -6.75 16.91 -24.11
CA LEU A 194 -6.74 16.00 -22.97
C LEU A 194 -5.68 14.90 -23.07
N ASP A 195 -5.08 14.69 -24.25
CA ASP A 195 -4.03 13.69 -24.50
C ASP A 195 -4.38 12.28 -23.97
N ARG A 196 -5.66 11.91 -24.06
CA ARG A 196 -6.15 10.62 -23.57
C ARG A 196 -5.60 9.49 -24.43
N VAL A 197 -5.24 8.37 -23.80
CA VAL A 197 -4.74 7.19 -24.52
C VAL A 197 -5.91 6.50 -25.20
N LEU A 198 -5.88 6.33 -26.52
CA LEU A 198 -6.91 5.60 -27.28
C LEU A 198 -6.57 4.11 -27.38
N ASN A 199 -5.29 3.80 -27.57
CA ASN A 199 -4.81 2.44 -27.55
C ASN A 199 -3.33 2.39 -27.15
N GLN A 200 -2.90 1.22 -26.69
CA GLN A 200 -1.52 0.94 -26.34
C GLN A 200 -1.11 -0.44 -26.83
N ASN A 201 -0.05 -0.49 -27.64
CA ASN A 201 0.62 -1.73 -28.02
C ASN A 201 1.66 -2.09 -26.97
N SER A 202 1.69 -3.36 -26.57
CA SER A 202 2.74 -3.93 -25.72
C SER A 202 4.01 -4.24 -26.55
N PRO A 203 5.21 -4.34 -25.92
CA PRO A 203 6.41 -4.79 -26.61
C PRO A 203 6.25 -6.18 -27.22
N GLY A 204 6.82 -6.36 -28.41
CA GLY A 204 6.83 -7.59 -29.19
C GLY A 204 6.02 -7.52 -30.49
N ASN A 205 6.57 -8.09 -31.56
CA ASN A 205 5.97 -8.11 -32.90
C ASN A 205 4.57 -8.73 -32.92
N ASP A 206 4.36 -9.79 -32.14
CA ASP A 206 3.06 -10.47 -32.05
C ASP A 206 1.99 -9.59 -31.37
N TRP A 207 2.39 -8.63 -30.51
CA TRP A 207 1.49 -7.72 -29.79
C TRP A 207 1.20 -6.42 -30.53
N LYS A 208 1.98 -6.07 -31.56
CA LYS A 208 1.82 -4.83 -32.34
C LYS A 208 0.41 -4.63 -32.90
N ASN A 209 -0.27 -5.72 -33.26
CA ASN A 209 -1.63 -5.72 -33.80
C ASN A 209 -2.68 -6.21 -32.78
N LYS A 210 -2.32 -6.25 -31.50
CA LYS A 210 -3.18 -6.65 -30.37
C LYS A 210 -3.15 -5.56 -29.28
N PRO A 211 -3.55 -4.32 -29.60
CA PRO A 211 -3.54 -3.24 -28.63
C PRO A 211 -4.49 -3.51 -27.46
N VAL A 212 -4.15 -2.97 -26.30
CA VAL A 212 -5.16 -2.60 -25.30
C VAL A 212 -5.88 -1.35 -25.80
N ILE A 213 -7.21 -1.36 -25.84
CA ILE A 213 -8.03 -0.25 -26.38
C ILE A 213 -8.78 0.42 -25.25
N PHE A 214 -8.79 1.76 -25.25
CA PHE A 214 -9.45 2.60 -24.26
C PHE A 214 -10.58 3.40 -24.93
N GLY A 215 -11.78 3.26 -24.38
CA GLY A 215 -12.97 4.02 -24.77
C GLY A 215 -13.34 5.04 -23.70
N TYR A 216 -13.76 6.23 -24.13
CA TYR A 216 -14.21 7.31 -23.26
C TYR A 216 -15.55 7.85 -23.77
N GLU A 217 -16.62 7.32 -23.20
CA GLU A 217 -17.99 7.63 -23.59
C GLU A 217 -18.78 8.21 -22.41
N ALA A 218 -20.05 8.51 -22.65
CA ALA A 218 -21.04 8.68 -21.62
C ALA A 218 -22.03 7.50 -21.68
N ASN A 219 -22.71 7.19 -20.59
CA ASN A 219 -23.70 6.11 -20.58
C ASN A 219 -24.89 6.43 -21.49
N VAL A 220 -25.53 5.40 -22.03
CA VAL A 220 -26.84 5.54 -22.69
C VAL A 220 -27.98 5.34 -21.69
N GLN A 221 -29.19 5.78 -22.05
CA GLN A 221 -30.38 5.60 -21.21
C GLN A 221 -30.63 4.11 -20.93
N GLY A 222 -30.87 3.76 -19.67
CA GLY A 222 -31.22 2.39 -19.29
C GLY A 222 -30.03 1.45 -19.04
N GLU A 223 -28.80 1.87 -19.33
CA GLU A 223 -27.61 0.99 -19.27
C GLU A 223 -27.19 0.60 -17.84
N VAL A 224 -27.43 1.50 -16.88
CA VAL A 224 -26.99 1.38 -15.47
C VAL A 224 -28.18 1.53 -14.54
N LYS A 225 -28.41 0.54 -13.67
CA LYS A 225 -29.42 0.62 -12.60
C LYS A 225 -29.07 1.74 -11.62
N LYS A 226 -30.07 2.51 -11.20
CA LYS A 226 -29.89 3.58 -10.21
C LYS A 226 -30.30 3.10 -8.82
N TYR A 227 -29.32 2.66 -8.04
CA TYR A 227 -29.52 2.35 -6.63
C TYR A 227 -29.52 3.61 -5.78
N THR A 228 -30.48 3.70 -4.88
CA THR A 228 -30.62 4.78 -3.89
C THR A 228 -30.75 4.19 -2.50
N THR A 229 -30.43 4.98 -1.49
CA THR A 229 -30.59 4.57 -0.10
C THR A 229 -31.44 5.56 0.68
N VAL A 230 -32.00 5.09 1.80
CA VAL A 230 -32.48 5.92 2.90
C VAL A 230 -31.69 5.55 4.15
N THR A 231 -30.96 6.51 4.72
CA THR A 231 -30.06 6.25 5.86
C THR A 231 -30.64 6.71 7.20
N THR A 232 -30.69 5.79 8.16
CA THR A 232 -30.98 6.05 9.58
C THR A 232 -29.73 5.89 10.44
N TRP A 233 -29.77 6.28 11.72
CA TRP A 233 -28.62 6.27 12.63
C TRP A 233 -28.85 5.45 13.93
N PRO A 234 -29.23 4.16 13.85
CA PRO A 234 -29.38 3.34 15.03
C PRO A 234 -28.03 3.21 15.77
N ASP A 235 -28.07 3.35 17.09
CA ASP A 235 -26.91 3.13 17.97
C ASP A 235 -25.65 3.93 17.59
N GLY A 236 -25.82 5.09 16.96
CA GLY A 236 -24.70 5.96 16.54
C GLY A 236 -23.97 5.53 15.27
N ALA A 237 -24.48 4.53 14.54
CA ALA A 237 -23.95 4.09 13.25
C ALA A 237 -24.99 4.23 12.14
N THR A 238 -24.56 4.50 10.91
CA THR A 238 -25.45 4.54 9.75
C THR A 238 -26.09 3.18 9.51
N SER A 239 -27.37 3.16 9.16
CA SER A 239 -28.05 1.99 8.61
C SER A 239 -28.83 2.42 7.38
N SER A 240 -28.32 2.04 6.21
CA SER A 240 -28.89 2.40 4.92
C SER A 240 -29.80 1.30 4.40
N GLU A 241 -30.99 1.66 3.91
CA GLU A 241 -31.90 0.74 3.22
C GLU A 241 -31.75 0.88 1.72
N LEU A 242 -31.51 -0.23 1.01
CA LEU A 242 -31.28 -0.25 -0.44
C LEU A 242 -32.61 -0.24 -1.22
N SER A 243 -32.70 0.61 -2.24
CA SER A 243 -33.82 0.67 -3.19
C SER A 243 -33.34 0.88 -4.62
N ILE A 244 -34.18 0.52 -5.59
CA ILE A 244 -33.91 0.77 -7.02
C ILE A 244 -34.85 1.90 -7.49
N SER A 245 -34.26 3.03 -7.89
CA SER A 245 -34.96 4.22 -8.38
C SER A 245 -34.86 4.33 -9.91
N GLY A 246 -35.12 3.22 -10.61
CA GLY A 246 -35.04 3.14 -12.08
C GLY A 246 -33.61 2.99 -12.61
N THR A 247 -33.30 3.66 -13.72
CA THR A 247 -32.01 3.64 -14.40
C THR A 247 -31.48 5.06 -14.60
N TYR A 248 -30.18 5.20 -14.83
CA TYR A 248 -29.61 6.50 -15.22
C TYR A 248 -30.07 6.87 -16.64
N GLY A 249 -30.34 8.17 -16.83
CA GLY A 249 -30.64 8.75 -18.14
C GLY A 249 -29.39 8.85 -19.02
N GLU A 250 -29.59 9.23 -20.28
CA GLU A 250 -28.49 9.43 -21.22
C GLU A 250 -27.49 10.48 -20.73
N ALA A 251 -26.20 10.22 -20.94
CA ALA A 251 -25.08 11.10 -20.65
C ALA A 251 -24.95 11.61 -19.20
N GLN A 252 -25.47 10.86 -18.21
CA GLN A 252 -25.38 11.22 -16.79
C GLN A 252 -24.11 10.71 -16.09
N LEU A 253 -23.47 9.69 -16.64
CA LEU A 253 -22.31 9.00 -16.10
C LEU A 253 -21.17 8.99 -17.13
N TYR A 254 -19.95 9.15 -16.63
CA TYR A 254 -18.75 8.82 -17.41
C TYR A 254 -18.67 7.31 -17.60
N LYS A 255 -18.41 6.88 -18.83
CA LYS A 255 -18.24 5.47 -19.20
C LYS A 255 -16.84 5.29 -19.77
N ASN A 256 -15.99 4.57 -19.03
CA ASN A 256 -14.63 4.27 -19.45
C ASN A 256 -14.54 2.78 -19.80
N THR A 257 -14.18 2.47 -21.04
CA THR A 257 -14.06 1.09 -21.53
C THR A 257 -12.59 0.72 -21.68
N ILE A 258 -12.19 -0.46 -21.22
CA ILE A 258 -10.88 -1.07 -21.48
C ILE A 258 -11.12 -2.42 -22.14
N THR A 259 -10.56 -2.60 -23.33
CA THR A 259 -10.52 -3.89 -24.04
C THR A 259 -9.09 -4.42 -23.99
N ASP A 260 -8.87 -5.61 -23.42
CA ASP A 260 -7.55 -6.23 -23.34
C ASP A 260 -7.06 -6.77 -24.70
N GLU A 261 -5.82 -7.25 -24.75
CA GLU A 261 -5.19 -7.78 -25.97
C GLU A 261 -5.92 -9.02 -26.55
N ASP A 262 -6.77 -9.67 -25.75
CA ASP A 262 -7.59 -10.84 -26.13
C ASP A 262 -9.08 -10.47 -26.36
N HIS A 263 -9.40 -9.18 -26.42
CA HIS A 263 -10.73 -8.60 -26.66
C HIS A 263 -11.73 -8.71 -25.50
N ASN A 264 -11.29 -9.07 -24.30
CA ASN A 264 -12.16 -9.03 -23.12
C ASN A 264 -12.40 -7.58 -22.69
N LYS A 265 -13.66 -7.21 -22.46
CA LYS A 265 -14.04 -5.82 -22.17
C LYS A 265 -14.41 -5.61 -20.71
N THR A 266 -13.90 -4.51 -20.18
CA THR A 266 -14.24 -3.97 -18.86
C THR A 266 -14.75 -2.56 -19.02
N ILE A 267 -15.88 -2.23 -18.41
CA ILE A 267 -16.49 -0.91 -18.48
C ILE A 267 -16.67 -0.40 -17.04
N GLU A 268 -16.16 0.80 -16.78
CA GLU A 268 -16.33 1.50 -15.51
C GLU A 268 -17.26 2.69 -15.69
N PHE A 269 -18.30 2.78 -14.86
CA PHE A 269 -19.22 3.90 -14.82
C PHE A 269 -18.99 4.75 -13.58
N LYS A 270 -18.82 6.07 -13.77
CA LYS A 270 -18.60 7.05 -12.70
C LYS A 270 -19.61 8.17 -12.74
N ASN A 271 -20.03 8.65 -11.57
CA ASN A 271 -20.84 9.86 -11.48
C ASN A 271 -19.98 11.13 -11.58
N GLY A 272 -20.62 12.31 -11.57
CA GLY A 272 -19.94 13.61 -11.62
C GLY A 272 -19.01 13.92 -10.43
N LYS A 273 -19.06 13.14 -9.34
CA LYS A 273 -18.16 13.25 -8.19
C LYS A 273 -16.93 12.35 -8.32
N GLY A 274 -16.83 11.55 -9.38
CA GLY A 274 -15.75 10.58 -9.59
C GLY A 274 -15.93 9.26 -8.85
N GLN A 275 -17.07 9.04 -8.17
CA GLN A 275 -17.38 7.76 -7.52
C GLN A 275 -17.72 6.71 -8.58
N THR A 276 -17.05 5.56 -8.53
CA THR A 276 -17.39 4.39 -9.34
C THR A 276 -18.72 3.84 -8.86
N LEU A 277 -19.71 3.72 -9.74
CA LEU A 277 -21.05 3.19 -9.47
C LEU A 277 -21.25 1.77 -9.97
N LEU A 278 -20.60 1.42 -11.08
CA LEU A 278 -20.66 0.10 -11.69
C LEU A 278 -19.31 -0.21 -12.34
N VAL A 279 -18.80 -1.41 -12.07
CA VAL A 279 -17.79 -2.06 -12.90
C VAL A 279 -18.46 -3.24 -13.59
N ARG A 280 -18.48 -3.22 -14.93
CA ARG A 280 -19.07 -4.23 -15.79
C ARG A 280 -17.99 -5.00 -16.52
N LYS A 281 -18.05 -6.32 -16.48
CA LYS A 281 -17.28 -7.20 -17.37
C LYS A 281 -18.22 -7.79 -18.40
N VAL A 282 -17.90 -7.59 -19.68
CA VAL A 282 -18.75 -8.07 -20.78
C VAL A 282 -18.42 -9.52 -21.07
N ILE A 283 -19.40 -10.41 -20.94
CA ILE A 283 -19.24 -11.85 -21.19
C ILE A 283 -19.66 -12.17 -22.64
N SER A 284 -20.79 -11.63 -23.06
CA SER A 284 -21.34 -11.76 -24.42
C SER A 284 -22.13 -10.51 -24.80
N SER A 285 -22.77 -10.51 -25.99
CA SER A 285 -23.65 -9.40 -26.39
C SER A 285 -24.90 -9.25 -25.52
N SER A 286 -25.29 -10.31 -24.79
CA SER A 286 -26.50 -10.36 -23.96
C SER A 286 -26.24 -10.55 -22.46
N GLU A 287 -25.00 -10.80 -22.05
CA GLU A 287 -24.64 -11.13 -20.67
C GLU A 287 -23.44 -10.32 -20.17
N ASN A 288 -23.58 -9.78 -18.96
CA ASN A 288 -22.57 -8.98 -18.28
C ASN A 288 -22.44 -9.45 -16.82
N ALA A 289 -21.22 -9.41 -16.29
CA ALA A 289 -20.97 -9.50 -14.85
C ALA A 289 -20.83 -8.09 -14.26
N ASP A 290 -21.88 -7.63 -13.59
CA ASP A 290 -22.00 -6.25 -13.06
C ASP A 290 -21.72 -6.19 -11.55
N THR A 291 -20.74 -5.40 -11.13
CA THR A 291 -20.51 -5.09 -9.71
C THR A 291 -20.91 -3.65 -9.42
N TYR A 292 -21.99 -3.45 -8.67
CA TYR A 292 -22.46 -2.11 -8.29
C TYR A 292 -21.86 -1.66 -6.97
N TYR A 293 -21.57 -0.37 -6.89
CA TYR A 293 -21.07 0.32 -5.70
C TYR A 293 -22.09 1.40 -5.33
N VAL A 294 -22.71 1.25 -4.16
CA VAL A 294 -23.83 2.10 -3.74
C VAL A 294 -23.37 2.98 -2.60
N TYR A 295 -23.54 4.29 -2.79
CA TYR A 295 -23.19 5.31 -1.81
C TYR A 295 -24.45 5.88 -1.19
N ASN A 296 -24.37 6.19 0.11
CA ASN A 296 -25.45 6.86 0.81
C ASN A 296 -25.43 8.39 0.57
N GLU A 297 -26.37 9.09 1.20
CA GLU A 297 -26.57 10.53 1.13
C GLU A 297 -25.39 11.35 1.70
N TYR A 298 -24.47 10.68 2.40
CA TYR A 298 -23.23 11.23 2.96
C TYR A 298 -21.98 10.88 2.13
N ASP A 299 -22.15 10.38 0.91
CA ASP A 299 -21.07 9.95 0.00
C ASP A 299 -20.22 8.77 0.53
N GLN A 300 -20.75 7.98 1.47
CA GLN A 300 -20.09 6.79 2.02
C GLN A 300 -20.52 5.54 1.25
N LEU A 301 -19.59 4.64 0.93
CA LEU A 301 -19.88 3.35 0.27
C LEU A 301 -20.59 2.41 1.26
N VAL A 302 -21.88 2.16 1.08
CA VAL A 302 -22.68 1.37 2.04
C VAL A 302 -23.02 -0.04 1.55
N PHE A 303 -23.03 -0.25 0.23
CA PHE A 303 -23.17 -1.59 -0.34
C PHE A 303 -22.24 -1.80 -1.53
N VAL A 304 -21.74 -3.04 -1.65
CA VAL A 304 -21.25 -3.55 -2.93
C VAL A 304 -22.09 -4.76 -3.30
N ILE A 305 -22.68 -4.72 -4.51
CA ILE A 305 -23.58 -5.75 -5.05
C ILE A 305 -22.81 -6.49 -6.14
N PRO A 306 -22.35 -7.73 -5.88
CA PRO A 306 -21.57 -8.51 -6.84
C PRO A 306 -22.41 -8.99 -8.05
N PRO A 307 -21.75 -9.52 -9.10
CA PRO A 307 -22.40 -9.94 -10.34
C PRO A 307 -23.63 -10.81 -10.17
N LEU A 308 -23.56 -11.89 -9.37
CA LEU A 308 -24.70 -12.79 -9.17
C LEU A 308 -25.89 -12.07 -8.54
N ALA A 309 -25.65 -11.25 -7.51
CA ALA A 309 -26.68 -10.46 -6.84
C ALA A 309 -27.31 -9.40 -7.76
N SER A 310 -26.52 -8.83 -8.68
CA SER A 310 -26.96 -7.77 -9.59
C SER A 310 -27.99 -8.24 -10.63
N THR A 311 -28.05 -9.55 -10.91
CA THR A 311 -28.99 -10.14 -11.86
C THR A 311 -30.43 -10.16 -11.35
N ALA A 312 -30.61 -10.16 -10.03
CA ALA A 312 -31.94 -10.16 -9.42
C ALA A 312 -32.73 -8.91 -9.82
N SER A 313 -34.04 -9.07 -10.00
CA SER A 313 -34.98 -7.96 -10.27
C SER A 313 -35.05 -7.00 -9.08
N ALA A 314 -34.94 -7.52 -7.86
CA ALA A 314 -34.76 -6.79 -6.62
C ALA A 314 -33.75 -7.51 -5.72
N VAL A 315 -32.97 -6.74 -4.95
CA VAL A 315 -32.07 -7.29 -3.95
C VAL A 315 -32.89 -7.64 -2.71
N SER A 316 -33.34 -8.89 -2.62
CA SER A 316 -34.09 -9.40 -1.46
C SER A 316 -33.23 -9.37 -0.19
N ALA A 317 -33.85 -9.57 0.98
CA ALA A 317 -33.12 -9.71 2.23
C ALA A 317 -32.07 -10.83 2.14
N THR A 318 -32.45 -12.01 1.65
CA THR A 318 -31.54 -13.15 1.47
C THR A 318 -30.35 -12.83 0.56
N VAL A 319 -30.59 -12.26 -0.63
CA VAL A 319 -29.50 -11.86 -1.54
C VAL A 319 -28.57 -10.84 -0.88
N LYS A 320 -29.13 -9.88 -0.14
CA LYS A 320 -28.35 -8.87 0.58
C LYS A 320 -27.46 -9.49 1.67
N GLU A 321 -27.95 -10.49 2.39
CA GLU A 321 -27.19 -11.14 3.46
C GLU A 321 -26.14 -12.12 2.93
N ASP A 322 -26.45 -12.89 1.88
CA ASP A 322 -25.57 -13.98 1.42
C ASP A 322 -24.65 -13.60 0.26
N LEU A 323 -24.95 -12.53 -0.49
CA LEU A 323 -24.18 -12.14 -1.68
C LEU A 323 -23.63 -10.71 -1.64
N CYS A 324 -24.18 -9.80 -0.85
CA CYS A 324 -23.73 -8.40 -0.84
C CYS A 324 -22.77 -8.06 0.30
N TYR A 325 -21.87 -7.12 0.06
CA TYR A 325 -21.08 -6.48 1.11
C TYR A 325 -21.86 -5.30 1.69
N GLN A 326 -21.85 -5.15 3.02
CA GLN A 326 -22.56 -4.08 3.71
C GLN A 326 -21.62 -3.33 4.66
N TYR A 327 -21.74 -2.01 4.71
CA TYR A 327 -20.88 -1.14 5.51
C TYR A 327 -21.69 -0.11 6.28
N ARG A 328 -21.24 0.20 7.50
CA ARG A 328 -21.85 1.20 8.37
C ARG A 328 -20.79 2.07 9.01
N TYR A 329 -21.08 3.35 9.11
CA TYR A 329 -20.15 4.38 9.52
C TYR A 329 -20.66 5.13 10.76
N ASP A 330 -19.75 5.65 11.57
CA ASP A 330 -20.10 6.57 12.65
C ASP A 330 -20.23 8.02 12.15
N GLY A 331 -20.51 8.95 13.08
CA GLY A 331 -20.66 10.38 12.79
C GLY A 331 -19.39 11.07 12.26
N LYS A 332 -18.24 10.38 12.25
CA LYS A 332 -16.96 10.84 11.70
C LYS A 332 -16.61 10.16 10.37
N SER A 333 -17.53 9.39 9.78
CA SER A 333 -17.30 8.58 8.58
C SER A 333 -16.23 7.49 8.74
N ARG A 334 -16.03 6.97 9.96
CA ARG A 334 -15.18 5.79 10.21
C ARG A 334 -16.05 4.53 10.10
N LEU A 335 -15.54 3.49 9.45
CA LEU A 335 -16.25 2.20 9.32
C LEU A 335 -16.36 1.53 10.69
N VAL A 336 -17.56 1.37 11.23
CA VAL A 336 -17.81 0.79 12.57
C VAL A 336 -18.51 -0.55 12.55
N GLU A 337 -19.19 -0.88 11.45
CA GLU A 337 -19.70 -2.24 11.23
C GLU A 337 -19.52 -2.61 9.76
N LYS A 338 -19.12 -3.85 9.50
CA LYS A 338 -19.09 -4.41 8.14
C LYS A 338 -19.63 -5.82 8.11
N LYS A 339 -20.12 -6.23 6.95
CA LYS A 339 -20.64 -7.57 6.72
C LYS A 339 -20.15 -8.07 5.37
N LEU A 340 -19.52 -9.24 5.36
CA LEU A 340 -19.13 -9.94 4.14
C LEU A 340 -20.27 -10.88 3.69
N PRO A 341 -20.36 -11.22 2.39
CA PRO A 341 -21.38 -12.12 1.88
C PRO A 341 -21.43 -13.46 2.65
N GLY A 342 -22.57 -13.80 3.24
CA GLY A 342 -22.79 -15.07 3.94
C GLY A 342 -22.13 -15.16 5.34
N LYS A 343 -21.48 -14.09 5.80
CA LYS A 343 -20.85 -13.94 7.11
C LYS A 343 -21.65 -12.99 8.00
N GLY A 344 -21.65 -13.17 9.32
CA GLY A 344 -22.23 -12.23 10.28
C GLY A 344 -21.55 -10.85 10.36
N TRP A 345 -22.12 -9.94 11.15
CA TRP A 345 -21.57 -8.59 11.31
C TRP A 345 -20.25 -8.59 12.09
N GLU A 346 -19.27 -7.89 11.56
CA GLU A 346 -18.06 -7.48 12.25
C GLU A 346 -18.23 -6.05 12.76
N LYS A 347 -17.87 -5.83 14.02
CA LYS A 347 -18.02 -4.55 14.72
C LYS A 347 -16.66 -4.01 15.11
N MET A 348 -16.51 -2.70 15.03
CA MET A 348 -15.29 -1.97 15.30
C MET A 348 -15.57 -0.81 16.25
N VAL A 349 -14.66 -0.56 17.19
CA VAL A 349 -14.73 0.59 18.11
C VAL A 349 -13.39 1.31 18.13
N TYR A 350 -13.45 2.63 18.00
CA TYR A 350 -12.28 3.50 17.90
C TYR A 350 -12.17 4.42 19.12
N ASP A 351 -10.95 4.78 19.50
CA ASP A 351 -10.70 5.79 20.51
C ASP A 351 -10.78 7.23 19.94
N LYS A 352 -10.44 8.22 20.76
CA LYS A 352 -10.42 9.64 20.39
C LYS A 352 -9.38 9.98 19.32
N SER A 353 -8.33 9.17 19.19
CA SER A 353 -7.24 9.34 18.22
C SER A 353 -7.49 8.55 16.92
N ASP A 354 -8.73 8.10 16.70
CA ASP A 354 -9.15 7.32 15.53
C ASP A 354 -8.41 5.98 15.36
N ARG A 355 -7.90 5.42 16.47
CA ARG A 355 -7.24 4.10 16.48
C ARG A 355 -8.26 3.02 16.80
N LEU A 356 -8.20 1.90 16.06
CA LEU A 356 -9.07 0.75 16.28
C LEU A 356 -8.70 0.03 17.58
N ILE A 357 -9.56 0.13 18.59
CA ILE A 357 -9.34 -0.48 19.91
C ILE A 357 -9.98 -1.84 19.99
N LEU A 358 -11.23 -1.99 19.55
CA LEU A 358 -11.99 -3.23 19.70
C LEU A 358 -12.49 -3.72 18.35
N THR A 359 -12.41 -5.04 18.14
CA THR A 359 -13.11 -5.74 17.06
C THR A 359 -13.87 -6.94 17.59
N GLN A 360 -15.03 -7.22 17.00
CA GLN A 360 -15.85 -8.39 17.35
C GLN A 360 -16.56 -8.87 16.11
N ASP A 361 -16.34 -10.13 15.75
CA ASP A 361 -17.12 -10.83 14.73
C ASP A 361 -18.32 -11.56 15.37
N ALA A 362 -19.08 -12.29 14.55
CA ALA A 362 -20.29 -12.94 15.02
C ALA A 362 -20.01 -14.06 16.05
N ASN A 363 -18.97 -14.86 15.82
CA ASN A 363 -18.60 -15.93 16.74
C ASN A 363 -18.07 -15.40 18.08
N LEU A 364 -17.26 -14.33 18.07
CA LEU A 364 -16.79 -13.66 19.29
C LEU A 364 -17.95 -13.00 20.05
N LYS A 365 -18.92 -12.43 19.33
CA LYS A 365 -20.15 -11.89 19.94
C LYS A 365 -20.91 -12.98 20.69
N ASP A 366 -21.06 -14.16 20.11
CA ASP A 366 -21.77 -15.28 20.75
C ASP A 366 -21.00 -15.83 21.97
N GLN A 367 -19.68 -15.63 22.00
CA GLN A 367 -18.84 -15.88 23.17
C GLN A 367 -18.78 -14.71 24.17
N ASN A 368 -19.48 -13.61 23.91
CA ASN A 368 -19.43 -12.37 24.69
C ASN A 368 -18.00 -11.82 24.85
N LYS A 369 -17.22 -11.82 23.77
CA LYS A 369 -15.81 -11.38 23.74
C LYS A 369 -15.54 -10.36 22.64
N TRP A 370 -14.52 -9.54 22.85
CA TRP A 370 -13.94 -8.62 21.87
C TRP A 370 -12.44 -8.88 21.75
N LEU A 371 -11.90 -8.80 20.54
CA LEU A 371 -10.47 -8.61 20.36
C LEU A 371 -10.13 -7.16 20.72
N ILE A 372 -9.10 -6.95 21.52
CA ILE A 372 -8.64 -5.62 21.93
C ILE A 372 -7.20 -5.36 21.48
N ASN A 373 -6.94 -4.14 21.01
CA ASN A 373 -5.62 -3.58 20.75
C ASN A 373 -5.32 -2.48 21.77
N LYS A 374 -4.18 -2.61 22.47
CA LYS A 374 -3.66 -1.61 23.40
C LYS A 374 -2.40 -1.02 22.78
N TYR A 375 -2.34 0.30 22.72
CA TYR A 375 -1.30 1.03 22.00
C TYR A 375 -0.32 1.68 22.98
N ASP A 376 0.91 1.91 22.56
CA ASP A 376 1.83 2.79 23.27
C ASP A 376 1.57 4.28 22.93
N LYS A 377 2.37 5.17 23.52
CA LYS A 377 2.31 6.63 23.29
C LYS A 377 2.64 7.06 21.85
N LEU A 378 3.29 6.21 21.06
CA LEU A 378 3.59 6.48 19.65
C LEU A 378 2.54 5.88 18.71
N GLY A 379 1.49 5.23 19.25
CA GLY A 379 0.44 4.61 18.45
C GLY A 379 0.82 3.26 17.86
N ARG A 380 1.86 2.58 18.39
CA ARG A 380 2.21 1.21 18.03
C ARG A 380 1.45 0.24 18.94
N ILE A 381 1.10 -0.95 18.45
CA ILE A 381 0.38 -1.95 19.26
C ILE A 381 1.33 -2.52 20.32
N ALA A 382 1.10 -2.17 21.59
CA ALA A 382 1.84 -2.68 22.74
C ALA A 382 1.42 -4.11 23.08
N TYR A 383 0.11 -4.39 23.18
CA TYR A 383 -0.39 -5.75 23.36
C TYR A 383 -1.81 -5.92 22.85
N THR A 384 -2.19 -7.16 22.56
CA THR A 384 -3.55 -7.55 22.16
C THR A 384 -4.12 -8.60 23.10
N GLY A 385 -5.44 -8.72 23.17
CA GLY A 385 -6.10 -9.66 24.06
C GLY A 385 -7.56 -9.93 23.72
N LEU A 386 -8.22 -10.70 24.59
CA LEU A 386 -9.67 -10.92 24.58
C LEU A 386 -10.28 -10.19 25.79
N LEU A 387 -11.12 -9.21 25.53
CA LEU A 387 -11.94 -8.46 26.49
C LEU A 387 -13.32 -9.12 26.59
N THR A 388 -13.91 -9.22 27.78
CA THR A 388 -15.25 -9.80 27.97
C THR A 388 -16.35 -8.74 28.02
N GLY A 389 -17.55 -9.05 27.52
CA GLY A 389 -18.74 -8.22 27.76
C GLY A 389 -18.91 -6.97 26.88
N GLY A 390 -20.14 -6.45 26.90
CA GLY A 390 -20.53 -5.16 26.33
C GLY A 390 -20.92 -5.21 24.85
N ASP A 391 -21.94 -4.44 24.49
CA ASP A 391 -22.28 -4.16 23.09
C ASP A 391 -21.39 -3.05 22.50
N ARG A 392 -21.45 -2.89 21.17
CA ARG A 392 -20.61 -1.92 20.45
C ARG A 392 -20.84 -0.48 20.91
N ALA A 393 -22.10 -0.06 21.07
CA ALA A 393 -22.44 1.32 21.40
C ALA A 393 -22.07 1.66 22.84
N GLY A 394 -22.24 0.71 23.77
CA GLY A 394 -21.76 0.81 25.15
C GLY A 394 -20.24 0.94 25.20
N ARG A 395 -19.51 0.08 24.47
CA ARG A 395 -18.05 0.14 24.38
C ARG A 395 -17.55 1.43 23.72
N GLU A 396 -18.24 1.91 22.69
CA GLU A 396 -17.92 3.19 22.05
C GLU A 396 -18.11 4.36 23.00
N ASN A 397 -19.24 4.42 23.71
CA ASN A 397 -19.49 5.48 24.68
C ASN A 397 -18.47 5.49 25.83
N GLN A 398 -17.93 4.33 26.20
CA GLN A 398 -16.87 4.22 27.19
C GLN A 398 -15.54 4.84 26.72
N ILE A 399 -15.21 4.80 25.42
CA ILE A 399 -13.85 5.11 24.94
C ILE A 399 -13.72 6.25 23.93
N LYS A 400 -14.81 6.71 23.32
CA LYS A 400 -14.77 7.71 22.22
C LYS A 400 -14.06 9.03 22.58
N ASP A 401 -14.06 9.39 23.87
CA ASP A 401 -13.45 10.61 24.39
C ASP A 401 -12.08 10.39 25.06
N LEU A 402 -11.61 9.14 25.10
CA LEU A 402 -10.34 8.73 25.71
C LEU A 402 -9.27 8.48 24.64
N VAL A 403 -8.02 8.76 24.99
CA VAL A 403 -6.85 8.29 24.22
C VAL A 403 -6.25 7.13 25.00
N ILE A 404 -6.45 5.90 24.52
CA ILE A 404 -6.06 4.69 25.25
C ILE A 404 -4.61 4.36 24.94
N THR A 405 -3.70 4.62 25.87
CA THR A 405 -2.26 4.36 25.71
C THR A 405 -1.66 3.73 26.94
N GLU A 406 -0.71 2.83 26.74
CA GLU A 406 0.06 2.19 27.80
C GLU A 406 1.50 2.66 27.82
N ASP A 407 2.05 2.74 29.02
CA ASP A 407 3.43 3.08 29.30
C ASP A 407 4.24 1.84 29.63
N ARG A 408 5.55 1.88 29.36
CA ARG A 408 6.48 0.85 29.85
C ARG A 408 6.42 0.81 31.37
N SER A 409 6.35 -0.39 31.93
CA SER A 409 6.30 -0.61 33.38
C SER A 409 7.46 -1.51 33.81
N THR A 410 8.14 -1.15 34.90
CA THR A 410 9.22 -1.97 35.48
C THR A 410 8.71 -3.13 36.33
N THR A 411 7.48 -3.07 36.83
CA THR A 411 6.84 -4.18 37.55
C THR A 411 5.96 -5.01 36.64
N GLY A 412 5.27 -4.36 35.69
CA GLY A 412 4.29 -4.99 34.81
C GLY A 412 3.08 -5.54 35.55
N PHE A 413 2.30 -6.37 34.86
CA PHE A 413 1.23 -7.20 35.43
C PHE A 413 1.32 -8.63 34.88
N THR A 414 0.80 -9.62 35.60
CA THR A 414 0.86 -11.02 35.18
C THR A 414 -0.48 -11.52 34.65
N ARG A 415 -0.49 -12.12 33.46
CA ARG A 415 -1.67 -12.76 32.85
C ARG A 415 -1.21 -13.95 31.99
N ASN A 416 -1.99 -15.03 31.94
CA ASN A 416 -1.68 -16.26 31.18
C ASN A 416 -0.24 -16.77 31.35
N GLY A 417 0.31 -16.70 32.56
CA GLY A 417 1.64 -17.22 32.87
C GLY A 417 2.83 -16.34 32.45
N ILE A 418 2.61 -15.14 31.92
CA ILE A 418 3.69 -14.18 31.61
C ILE A 418 3.50 -12.84 32.31
N THR A 419 4.60 -12.14 32.54
CA THR A 419 4.60 -10.73 32.98
C THR A 419 4.63 -9.82 31.75
N VAL A 420 3.66 -8.92 31.66
CA VAL A 420 3.55 -7.89 30.63
C VAL A 420 4.12 -6.59 31.19
N TYR A 421 5.26 -6.13 30.66
CA TYR A 421 5.96 -4.92 31.13
C TYR A 421 5.38 -3.63 30.54
N TYR A 422 4.06 -3.52 30.56
CA TYR A 422 3.31 -2.32 30.26
C TYR A 422 2.36 -2.02 31.42
N THR A 423 1.84 -0.80 31.49
CA THR A 423 0.68 -0.49 32.31
C THR A 423 -0.56 -1.20 31.74
N ASP A 424 -1.60 -1.33 32.58
CA ASP A 424 -2.95 -1.73 32.16
C ASP A 424 -3.92 -0.63 32.57
N SER A 425 -3.81 0.55 31.95
CA SER A 425 -4.43 1.80 32.43
C SER A 425 -5.92 1.93 32.11
N ALA A 426 -6.43 1.16 31.13
CA ALA A 426 -7.84 1.14 30.74
C ALA A 426 -8.31 -0.29 30.50
N PHE A 427 -9.57 -0.59 30.85
CA PHE A 427 -10.13 -1.94 30.94
C PHE A 427 -9.45 -2.83 31.99
N VAL A 428 -9.04 -2.21 33.11
CA VAL A 428 -8.32 -2.86 34.22
C VAL A 428 -9.05 -4.13 34.65
N GLY A 429 -8.39 -5.27 34.52
CA GLY A 429 -8.96 -6.56 34.93
C GLY A 429 -10.00 -7.17 33.98
N GLU A 430 -10.50 -6.42 32.99
CA GLU A 430 -11.51 -6.89 32.03
C GLU A 430 -10.92 -7.71 30.85
N ILE A 431 -9.59 -7.77 30.70
CA ILE A 431 -8.90 -8.50 29.63
C ILE A 431 -8.34 -9.83 30.16
N PRO A 432 -9.15 -10.90 30.36
CA PRO A 432 -8.69 -12.15 30.98
C PRO A 432 -7.62 -12.89 30.17
N THR A 433 -7.52 -12.63 28.86
CA THR A 433 -6.56 -13.30 27.98
C THR A 433 -5.71 -12.29 27.22
N ILE A 434 -4.38 -12.39 27.36
CA ILE A 434 -3.43 -11.69 26.48
C ILE A 434 -3.04 -12.63 25.34
N LEU A 435 -2.95 -12.09 24.13
CA LEU A 435 -2.67 -12.86 22.91
C LEU A 435 -1.26 -12.56 22.37
N ASN A 436 -0.94 -11.28 22.22
CA ASN A 436 0.37 -10.82 21.76
C ASN A 436 0.87 -9.65 22.62
N VAL A 437 2.18 -9.53 22.78
CA VAL A 437 2.85 -8.38 23.41
C VAL A 437 4.04 -7.97 22.55
N ASN A 438 4.13 -6.71 22.15
CA ASN A 438 5.25 -6.17 21.40
C ASN A 438 5.98 -5.12 22.24
N TYR A 439 7.30 -5.28 22.33
CA TYR A 439 8.19 -4.37 22.99
C TYR A 439 8.94 -3.54 21.96
N TYR A 440 9.06 -2.26 22.25
CA TYR A 440 9.78 -1.31 21.44
C TYR A 440 10.73 -0.49 22.30
N ASP A 441 11.72 0.11 21.67
CA ASP A 441 12.68 1.07 22.23
C ASP A 441 13.66 0.47 23.25
N THR A 442 13.20 -0.42 24.14
CA THR A 442 13.96 -1.10 25.20
C THR A 442 13.55 -2.56 25.27
N TYR A 443 14.45 -3.42 25.74
CA TYR A 443 14.13 -4.84 25.94
C TYR A 443 13.33 -5.05 27.23
N PRO A 444 12.46 -6.06 27.31
CA PRO A 444 11.87 -6.51 28.57
C PRO A 444 12.93 -7.12 29.51
N GLN A 445 12.69 -7.16 30.82
CA GLN A 445 13.72 -7.46 31.83
C GLN A 445 14.33 -8.87 31.71
N GLU A 446 13.56 -9.84 31.22
CA GLU A 446 14.00 -11.21 31.01
C GLU A 446 14.75 -11.43 29.69
N ALA A 447 14.88 -10.39 28.85
CA ALA A 447 15.57 -10.52 27.58
C ALA A 447 17.06 -10.86 27.81
N PRO A 448 17.64 -11.78 27.03
CA PRO A 448 19.07 -12.07 27.10
C PRO A 448 19.91 -10.81 26.89
N SER A 449 20.90 -10.59 27.77
CA SER A 449 21.84 -9.48 27.59
C SER A 449 22.85 -9.83 26.49
N VAL A 450 22.84 -9.08 25.39
CA VAL A 450 23.73 -9.28 24.24
C VAL A 450 24.43 -7.96 23.89
N THR A 451 25.75 -7.95 23.95
CA THR A 451 26.57 -6.77 23.59
C THR A 451 27.17 -6.86 22.18
N THR A 452 27.37 -8.08 21.68
CA THR A 452 27.94 -8.34 20.35
C THR A 452 27.30 -9.58 19.72
N VAL A 453 27.09 -9.55 18.41
CA VAL A 453 26.61 -10.68 17.60
C VAL A 453 27.58 -10.88 16.44
N LEU A 454 28.23 -12.05 16.36
CA LEU A 454 29.22 -12.36 15.30
C LEU A 454 30.28 -11.25 15.12
N ASN A 455 30.82 -10.76 16.24
CA ASN A 455 31.77 -9.62 16.32
C ASN A 455 31.23 -8.26 15.84
N GLN A 456 29.92 -8.13 15.59
CA GLN A 456 29.27 -6.86 15.34
C GLN A 456 28.71 -6.31 16.67
N ASP A 457 29.01 -5.05 16.98
CA ASP A 457 28.43 -4.39 18.14
C ASP A 457 26.92 -4.27 18.02
N VAL A 458 26.22 -4.65 19.09
CA VAL A 458 24.77 -4.47 19.20
C VAL A 458 24.45 -3.05 19.67
N LEU A 459 23.40 -2.49 19.09
CA LEU A 459 22.88 -1.17 19.43
C LEU A 459 22.45 -1.12 20.91
N PRO A 460 22.87 -0.12 21.70
CA PRO A 460 22.51 -0.05 23.11
C PRO A 460 21.03 0.32 23.27
N GLN A 461 20.40 -0.19 24.33
CA GLN A 461 19.02 0.19 24.68
C GLN A 461 18.90 1.46 25.53
N ALA A 462 20.03 2.00 26.00
CA ALA A 462 20.08 3.21 26.80
C ALA A 462 19.67 4.42 25.96
N GLN A 463 18.55 5.05 26.31
CA GLN A 463 17.93 6.11 25.51
C GLN A 463 18.73 7.44 25.50
N ASN A 464 19.77 7.53 26.32
CA ASN A 464 20.70 8.66 26.38
C ASN A 464 21.98 8.43 25.55
N SER A 465 22.12 7.30 24.85
CA SER A 465 23.21 7.07 23.90
C SER A 465 22.98 7.81 22.57
N ASP A 466 24.06 8.16 21.86
CA ASP A 466 24.03 8.85 20.56
C ASP A 466 23.19 8.09 19.51
N VAL A 467 23.28 6.76 19.54
CA VAL A 467 22.42 5.83 18.79
C VAL A 467 21.88 4.80 19.77
N SER A 468 20.60 4.44 19.65
CA SER A 468 19.95 3.47 20.53
C SER A 468 18.82 2.74 19.82
N THR A 469 18.28 1.69 20.45
CA THR A 469 17.11 0.94 19.94
C THR A 469 15.80 1.74 19.90
N LYS A 470 15.83 3.05 20.19
CA LYS A 470 14.66 3.92 20.10
C LYS A 470 13.98 3.80 18.74
N SER A 471 12.65 3.70 18.76
CA SER A 471 11.76 3.46 17.63
C SER A 471 11.79 2.04 17.02
N LEU A 472 12.69 1.15 17.46
CA LEU A 472 12.81 -0.22 16.92
C LEU A 472 12.01 -1.24 17.75
N PRO A 473 11.42 -2.29 17.13
CA PRO A 473 10.85 -3.41 17.85
C PRO A 473 11.97 -4.28 18.45
N THR A 474 11.92 -4.54 19.75
CA THR A 474 12.98 -5.24 20.48
C THR A 474 12.59 -6.67 20.84
N ALA A 475 11.30 -6.92 21.11
CA ALA A 475 10.79 -8.26 21.39
C ALA A 475 9.30 -8.40 21.05
N SER A 476 8.86 -9.63 20.78
CA SER A 476 7.45 -9.98 20.58
C SER A 476 7.13 -11.30 21.25
N TYR A 477 6.08 -11.34 22.06
CA TYR A 477 5.60 -12.53 22.75
C TYR A 477 4.24 -12.91 22.18
N THR A 478 4.10 -14.15 21.76
CA THR A 478 2.89 -14.67 21.13
C THR A 478 2.42 -15.93 21.83
N LYS A 479 1.16 -15.90 22.28
CA LYS A 479 0.51 -17.01 22.97
C LYS A 479 0.07 -18.08 21.96
N ASN A 480 0.11 -19.33 22.36
CA ASN A 480 -0.63 -20.40 21.71
C ASN A 480 -2.12 -20.31 22.10
N ILE A 481 -3.01 -20.34 21.12
CA ILE A 481 -4.43 -20.09 21.32
C ILE A 481 -5.04 -21.19 22.19
N GLU A 482 -4.72 -22.45 21.90
CA GLU A 482 -5.39 -23.63 22.47
C GLU A 482 -4.83 -24.11 23.82
N ASN A 483 -3.60 -23.74 24.22
CA ASN A 483 -2.95 -24.32 25.40
C ASN A 483 -2.12 -23.38 26.29
N ASP A 484 -2.23 -22.06 26.11
CA ASP A 484 -1.58 -21.04 26.95
C ASP A 484 -0.03 -21.08 27.01
N SER A 485 0.64 -21.91 26.20
CA SER A 485 2.10 -21.83 26.01
C SER A 485 2.50 -20.60 25.19
N TRP A 486 3.76 -20.18 25.24
CA TRP A 486 4.22 -18.94 24.60
C TRP A 486 5.48 -19.13 23.76
N THR A 487 5.54 -18.42 22.64
CA THR A 487 6.77 -18.19 21.89
C THR A 487 7.24 -16.76 22.13
N LYS A 488 8.53 -16.58 22.46
CA LYS A 488 9.13 -15.26 22.72
C LYS A 488 10.24 -14.98 21.74
N VAL A 489 10.17 -13.88 21.02
CA VAL A 489 11.11 -13.49 19.97
C VAL A 489 11.85 -12.23 20.41
N TYR A 490 13.18 -12.21 20.30
CA TYR A 490 14.03 -11.06 20.59
C TYR A 490 14.83 -10.68 19.35
N THR A 491 14.79 -9.42 18.95
CA THR A 491 15.52 -8.92 17.77
C THR A 491 16.63 -7.97 18.20
N TYR A 492 17.84 -8.19 17.70
CA TYR A 492 19.01 -7.34 17.98
C TYR A 492 19.50 -6.68 16.70
N TYR A 493 19.98 -5.44 16.86
CA TYR A 493 20.34 -4.56 15.77
C TYR A 493 21.81 -4.16 15.86
N ASP A 494 22.43 -3.93 14.71
CA ASP A 494 23.75 -3.29 14.67
C ASP A 494 23.64 -1.77 14.92
N LYS A 495 24.79 -1.08 14.97
CA LYS A 495 24.88 0.39 15.12
C LYS A 495 24.19 1.20 14.00
N ARG A 496 23.69 0.56 12.93
CA ARG A 496 22.95 1.19 11.82
C ARG A 496 21.46 0.87 11.87
N GLY A 497 20.99 0.18 12.91
CA GLY A 497 19.59 -0.20 13.06
C GLY A 497 19.16 -1.37 12.16
N ARG A 498 20.11 -2.15 11.62
CA ARG A 498 19.83 -3.35 10.81
C ARG A 498 19.72 -4.56 11.72
N ALA A 499 18.70 -5.40 11.53
CA ALA A 499 18.54 -6.61 12.33
C ALA A 499 19.66 -7.61 12.00
N ILE A 500 20.43 -8.01 13.02
CA ILE A 500 21.57 -8.93 12.90
C ILE A 500 21.39 -10.21 13.72
N ALA A 501 20.41 -10.25 14.64
CA ALA A 501 20.03 -11.48 15.31
C ALA A 501 18.54 -11.52 15.62
N ASN A 502 18.00 -12.74 15.56
CA ASN A 502 16.69 -13.08 16.06
C ASN A 502 16.80 -14.32 16.96
N HIS A 503 16.28 -14.24 18.18
CA HIS A 503 16.25 -15.35 19.12
C HIS A 503 14.79 -15.67 19.48
N SER A 504 14.29 -16.77 18.94
CA SER A 504 12.95 -17.31 19.16
C SER A 504 13.01 -18.41 20.22
N LEU A 505 12.49 -18.16 21.42
CA LEU A 505 12.24 -19.18 22.42
C LEU A 505 10.89 -19.82 22.12
N ASN A 506 10.89 -21.13 21.85
CA ASN A 506 9.68 -21.83 21.44
C ASN A 506 8.83 -22.28 22.64
N HIS A 507 7.58 -22.64 22.35
CA HIS A 507 6.57 -23.04 23.34
C HIS A 507 6.87 -24.34 24.12
N LEU A 508 7.94 -25.08 23.75
CA LEU A 508 8.40 -26.29 24.43
C LEU A 508 9.64 -26.05 25.31
N GLY A 509 10.09 -24.79 25.42
CA GLY A 509 11.26 -24.40 26.20
C GLY A 509 12.60 -24.57 25.46
N GLY A 510 12.58 -24.93 24.17
CA GLY A 510 13.74 -24.83 23.29
C GLY A 510 13.85 -23.47 22.62
N TYR A 511 14.68 -23.37 21.58
CA TYR A 511 14.89 -22.12 20.86
C TYR A 511 15.35 -22.32 19.41
N THR A 512 15.17 -21.28 18.61
CA THR A 512 15.87 -21.07 17.33
C THR A 512 16.53 -19.70 17.39
N LYS A 513 17.85 -19.66 17.19
CA LYS A 513 18.66 -18.46 17.22
C LYS A 513 19.31 -18.28 15.85
N THR A 514 18.92 -17.22 15.14
CA THR A 514 19.44 -16.87 13.82
C THR A 514 20.28 -15.59 13.92
N GLU A 515 21.54 -15.65 13.56
CA GLU A 515 22.49 -14.53 13.60
C GLU A 515 23.11 -14.31 12.23
N SER A 516 23.13 -13.08 11.74
CA SER A 516 23.64 -12.72 10.41
C SER A 516 24.81 -11.75 10.51
N TYR A 517 25.88 -12.07 9.78
CA TYR A 517 26.95 -11.11 9.52
C TYR A 517 26.63 -10.37 8.22
N LEU A 518 26.40 -9.06 8.31
CA LEU A 518 25.94 -8.26 7.17
C LEU A 518 27.09 -7.50 6.51
N LYS A 519 27.12 -7.49 5.19
CA LYS A 519 27.95 -6.55 4.41
C LYS A 519 27.54 -5.10 4.72
N PHE A 520 28.37 -4.14 4.34
CA PHE A 520 28.04 -2.72 4.47
C PHE A 520 26.75 -2.34 3.74
N SER A 521 26.46 -2.98 2.61
CA SER A 521 25.22 -2.84 1.82
C SER A 521 23.95 -3.36 2.52
N GLY A 522 24.10 -4.19 3.56
CA GLY A 522 22.98 -4.73 4.35
C GLY A 522 22.54 -6.16 3.96
N VAL A 523 23.09 -6.74 2.89
CA VAL A 523 22.88 -8.15 2.57
C VAL A 523 23.74 -9.06 3.48
N PRO A 524 23.26 -10.26 3.84
CA PRO A 524 24.02 -11.19 4.68
C PRO A 524 25.17 -11.83 3.90
N GLU A 525 26.37 -11.86 4.47
CA GLU A 525 27.48 -12.66 3.93
C GLU A 525 27.36 -14.12 4.40
N TYR A 526 27.02 -14.31 5.68
CA TYR A 526 26.63 -15.61 6.21
C TYR A 526 25.65 -15.45 7.38
N THR A 527 24.88 -16.51 7.62
CA THR A 527 23.94 -16.63 8.72
C THR A 527 24.23 -17.91 9.49
N LEU A 528 24.26 -17.84 10.82
CA LEU A 528 24.32 -18.99 11.72
C LEU A 528 22.93 -19.22 12.33
N ILE A 529 22.46 -20.47 12.29
CA ILE A 529 21.18 -20.87 12.87
C ILE A 529 21.47 -21.96 13.90
N GLU A 530 21.16 -21.71 15.16
CA GLU A 530 21.20 -22.72 16.22
C GLU A 530 19.77 -23.07 16.62
N HIS A 531 19.44 -24.36 16.63
CA HIS A 531 18.10 -24.84 16.95
C HIS A 531 18.13 -25.94 18.02
N LYS A 532 17.16 -25.86 18.93
CA LYS A 532 16.83 -26.86 19.93
C LYS A 532 15.31 -26.99 20.06
N ARG A 533 14.80 -28.22 20.06
CA ARG A 533 13.39 -28.49 20.32
C ARG A 533 12.99 -28.17 21.76
N THR A 534 13.70 -28.74 22.74
CA THR A 534 13.59 -28.41 24.18
C THR A 534 14.96 -28.00 24.73
N ALA A 535 15.02 -27.48 25.97
CA ALA A 535 16.29 -27.11 26.61
C ALA A 535 17.32 -28.26 26.68
N ASN A 536 16.85 -29.50 26.84
CA ASN A 536 17.69 -30.69 27.03
C ASN A 536 17.99 -31.45 25.72
N ASP A 537 17.24 -31.16 24.64
CA ASP A 537 17.46 -31.84 23.37
C ASP A 537 18.81 -31.45 22.74
N PRO A 538 19.38 -32.32 21.88
CA PRO A 538 20.58 -32.00 21.11
C PRO A 538 20.40 -30.72 20.28
N LYS A 539 21.46 -29.92 20.20
CA LYS A 539 21.48 -28.75 19.32
C LYS A 539 21.74 -29.14 17.87
N ILE A 540 21.11 -28.43 16.94
CA ILE A 540 21.41 -28.48 15.52
C ILE A 540 21.96 -27.12 15.12
N ASN A 541 23.10 -27.11 14.44
CA ASN A 541 23.76 -25.90 13.98
C ASN A 541 23.76 -25.88 12.45
N LEU A 542 23.29 -24.78 11.87
CA LEU A 542 23.36 -24.53 10.43
C LEU A 542 24.22 -23.29 10.18
N LYS A 543 24.98 -23.32 9.10
CA LYS A 543 25.62 -22.13 8.52
C LYS A 543 25.17 -21.98 7.07
N GLU A 544 24.56 -20.85 6.77
CA GLU A 544 24.28 -20.43 5.40
C GLU A 544 25.30 -19.39 4.97
N THR A 545 25.82 -19.50 3.75
CA THR A 545 26.81 -18.55 3.19
C THR A 545 26.31 -18.06 1.84
N PHE A 546 26.50 -16.77 1.57
CA PHE A 546 25.98 -16.09 0.38
C PHE A 546 27.09 -15.33 -0.33
N GLU A 547 27.20 -15.51 -1.64
CA GLU A 547 28.04 -14.68 -2.51
C GLU A 547 27.17 -13.89 -3.48
N TYR A 548 27.54 -12.64 -3.70
CA TYR A 548 26.84 -11.72 -4.58
C TYR A 548 27.78 -11.15 -5.63
N ASP A 549 27.22 -10.72 -6.77
CA ASP A 549 27.99 -9.99 -7.77
C ASP A 549 28.13 -8.50 -7.40
N HIS A 550 28.74 -7.73 -8.29
CA HIS A 550 28.99 -6.29 -8.11
C HIS A 550 27.71 -5.43 -8.07
N GLN A 551 26.53 -6.00 -8.30
CA GLN A 551 25.22 -5.35 -8.17
C GLN A 551 24.38 -5.93 -7.02
N GLU A 552 25.00 -6.71 -6.12
CA GLU A 552 24.34 -7.41 -5.01
C GLU A 552 23.27 -8.44 -5.46
N ARG A 553 23.39 -9.00 -6.67
CA ARG A 553 22.57 -10.16 -7.09
C ARG A 553 23.18 -11.44 -6.52
N LEU A 554 22.36 -12.34 -5.96
CA LEU A 554 22.83 -13.57 -5.33
C LEU A 554 23.41 -14.54 -6.36
N VAL A 555 24.72 -14.74 -6.34
CA VAL A 555 25.45 -15.64 -7.26
C VAL A 555 25.54 -17.03 -6.68
N ARG A 556 25.79 -17.20 -5.38
CA ARG A 556 25.86 -18.54 -4.76
C ARG A 556 25.28 -18.56 -3.36
N HIS A 557 24.66 -19.69 -3.01
CA HIS A 557 24.12 -19.98 -1.70
C HIS A 557 24.51 -21.40 -1.28
N TRP A 558 25.11 -21.51 -0.09
CA TRP A 558 25.49 -22.78 0.51
C TRP A 558 24.84 -23.00 1.86
N ASN A 559 24.72 -24.27 2.23
CA ASN A 559 24.32 -24.70 3.56
C ASN A 559 25.34 -25.68 4.15
N GLN A 560 25.52 -25.62 5.46
CA GLN A 560 26.39 -26.52 6.20
C GLN A 560 25.67 -26.93 7.49
N VAL A 561 25.46 -28.24 7.67
CA VAL A 561 24.78 -28.82 8.85
C VAL A 561 25.83 -29.37 9.82
N ASN A 562 25.73 -29.00 11.10
CA ASN A 562 26.55 -29.47 12.21
C ASN A 562 28.06 -29.43 11.96
N GLY A 563 28.55 -28.43 11.22
CA GLY A 563 29.96 -28.28 10.88
C GLY A 563 30.49 -29.32 9.88
N GLY A 564 29.60 -30.07 9.20
CA GLY A 564 29.95 -31.04 8.16
C GLY A 564 30.47 -30.38 6.87
N ALA A 565 30.46 -31.11 5.76
CA ALA A 565 30.81 -30.52 4.46
C ALA A 565 29.81 -29.44 4.04
N GLN A 566 30.32 -28.38 3.42
CA GLN A 566 29.49 -27.32 2.84
C GLN A 566 28.85 -27.83 1.54
N GLU A 567 27.53 -27.74 1.45
CA GLU A 567 26.75 -28.15 0.28
C GLU A 567 26.32 -26.92 -0.51
N LEU A 568 26.56 -26.92 -1.82
CA LEU A 568 26.02 -25.90 -2.72
C LEU A 568 24.51 -26.12 -2.88
N LEU A 569 23.69 -25.17 -2.42
CA LEU A 569 22.26 -25.20 -2.71
C LEU A 569 22.00 -24.65 -4.11
N ALA A 570 22.51 -23.45 -4.42
CA ALA A 570 22.31 -22.81 -5.71
C ALA A 570 23.53 -21.99 -6.14
N GLU A 571 23.85 -22.03 -7.43
CA GLU A 571 24.69 -21.06 -8.13
C GLU A 571 23.88 -20.47 -9.30
N ASN A 572 23.62 -19.17 -9.25
CA ASN A 572 22.81 -18.43 -10.22
C ASN A 572 23.70 -17.69 -11.23
N LEU A 573 23.33 -17.80 -12.50
CA LEU A 573 23.95 -17.11 -13.61
C LEU A 573 22.88 -16.24 -14.28
N TYR A 574 23.12 -14.93 -14.35
CA TYR A 574 22.17 -13.94 -14.88
C TYR A 574 22.57 -13.49 -16.29
N ASN A 575 21.59 -13.24 -17.15
CA ASN A 575 21.82 -12.57 -18.43
C ASN A 575 22.07 -11.06 -18.24
N ASP A 576 22.42 -10.35 -19.31
CA ASP A 576 22.71 -8.92 -19.24
C ASP A 576 21.50 -8.04 -18.88
N LEU A 577 20.27 -8.57 -18.94
CA LEU A 577 19.06 -7.91 -18.43
C LEU A 577 18.83 -8.15 -16.93
N GLY A 578 19.69 -8.92 -16.26
CA GLY A 578 19.54 -9.30 -14.86
C GLY A 578 18.54 -10.43 -14.60
N GLN A 579 18.06 -11.11 -15.65
CA GLN A 579 17.18 -12.28 -15.51
C GLN A 579 18.01 -13.53 -15.26
N LEU A 580 17.49 -14.47 -14.46
CA LEU A 580 18.14 -15.74 -14.19
C LEU A 580 18.20 -16.57 -15.48
N GLN A 581 19.38 -16.84 -16.01
CA GLN A 581 19.56 -17.63 -17.23
C GLN A 581 19.83 -19.10 -16.92
N THR A 582 20.61 -19.36 -15.87
CA THR A 582 20.94 -20.72 -15.43
C THR A 582 21.06 -20.78 -13.92
N LYS A 583 20.53 -21.85 -13.32
CA LYS A 583 20.73 -22.19 -11.91
C LYS A 583 21.36 -23.58 -11.81
N ASN A 584 22.58 -23.64 -11.29
CA ASN A 584 23.24 -24.89 -10.92
C ASN A 584 22.80 -25.25 -9.48
N VAL A 585 22.30 -26.46 -9.26
CA VAL A 585 21.68 -26.88 -7.99
C VAL A 585 22.35 -28.15 -7.45
N GLY A 586 22.69 -28.14 -6.16
CA GLY A 586 23.22 -29.28 -5.41
C GLY A 586 24.71 -29.58 -5.62
N ASN A 587 25.31 -30.30 -4.67
CA ASN A 587 26.70 -30.78 -4.65
C ASN A 587 27.75 -29.66 -4.52
N THR A 588 28.53 -29.39 -5.57
CA THR A 588 29.65 -28.43 -5.51
C THR A 588 29.67 -27.51 -6.74
N THR A 589 30.36 -26.37 -6.61
CA THR A 589 30.63 -25.48 -7.74
C THR A 589 31.41 -26.23 -8.83
N GLY A 590 30.96 -26.11 -10.08
CA GLY A 590 31.55 -26.80 -11.24
C GLY A 590 31.09 -28.24 -11.46
N SER A 591 30.52 -28.92 -10.45
CA SER A 591 29.93 -30.26 -10.59
C SER A 591 28.54 -30.33 -9.93
N PRO A 592 27.57 -29.51 -10.37
CA PRO A 592 26.25 -29.50 -9.77
C PRO A 592 25.46 -30.78 -10.09
N LEU A 593 24.52 -31.15 -9.23
CA LEU A 593 23.62 -32.28 -9.49
C LEU A 593 22.72 -32.01 -10.68
N GLN A 594 22.20 -30.79 -10.79
CA GLN A 594 21.38 -30.34 -11.90
C GLN A 594 21.79 -28.94 -12.36
N ARG A 595 21.66 -28.70 -13.66
CA ARG A 595 21.82 -27.37 -14.25
C ARG A 595 20.51 -26.99 -14.93
N VAL A 596 19.77 -26.09 -14.33
CA VAL A 596 18.45 -25.64 -14.75
C VAL A 596 18.59 -24.41 -15.63
N LYS A 597 18.07 -24.44 -16.86
CA LYS A 597 18.09 -23.31 -17.79
C LYS A 597 16.74 -22.62 -17.85
N TYR A 598 16.70 -21.30 -17.94
CA TYR A 598 15.49 -20.51 -18.06
C TYR A 598 15.50 -19.71 -19.35
N VAL A 599 14.36 -19.64 -20.02
CA VAL A 599 14.16 -18.86 -21.26
C VAL A 599 12.95 -17.97 -21.11
N TYR A 600 13.02 -16.75 -21.66
CA TYR A 600 11.99 -15.73 -21.56
C TYR A 600 11.62 -15.19 -22.95
N ASN A 601 10.40 -14.67 -23.09
CA ASN A 601 10.02 -13.85 -24.25
C ASN A 601 10.39 -12.37 -24.02
N ILE A 602 10.16 -11.53 -25.03
CA ILE A 602 10.45 -10.08 -24.98
C ILE A 602 9.72 -9.34 -23.85
N ARG A 603 8.57 -9.84 -23.38
CA ARG A 603 7.81 -9.29 -22.26
C ARG A 603 8.32 -9.75 -20.89
N GLY A 604 9.40 -10.54 -20.87
CA GLY A 604 9.98 -11.10 -19.66
C GLY A 604 9.19 -12.29 -19.08
N TRP A 605 8.24 -12.85 -19.82
CA TRP A 605 7.52 -14.05 -19.39
C TRP A 605 8.38 -15.28 -19.63
N MET A 606 8.51 -16.14 -18.63
CA MET A 606 9.22 -17.40 -18.77
C MET A 606 8.46 -18.31 -19.74
N THR A 607 9.17 -18.81 -20.74
CA THR A 607 8.64 -19.72 -21.76
C THR A 607 9.17 -21.12 -21.60
N LYS A 608 10.36 -21.32 -21.00
CA LYS A 608 10.91 -22.67 -20.77
C LYS A 608 11.72 -22.75 -19.48
N LEU A 609 11.65 -23.92 -18.85
CA LEU A 609 12.61 -24.42 -17.88
C LEU A 609 13.19 -25.72 -18.44
N ASN A 610 14.51 -25.73 -18.70
CA ASN A 610 15.18 -26.74 -19.52
C ASN A 610 14.49 -26.93 -20.89
N ASP A 611 14.93 -27.88 -21.70
CA ASP A 611 14.32 -28.15 -23.02
C ASP A 611 13.53 -29.46 -22.99
N PRO A 612 12.18 -29.42 -23.04
CA PRO A 612 11.37 -30.64 -23.08
C PRO A 612 11.61 -31.52 -24.30
N SER A 613 12.14 -30.96 -25.39
CA SER A 613 12.46 -31.74 -26.61
C SER A 613 13.76 -32.54 -26.47
N ASN A 614 14.62 -32.19 -25.50
CA ASN A 614 15.89 -32.85 -25.27
C ASN A 614 16.30 -32.74 -23.79
N LEU A 615 15.88 -33.73 -22.99
CA LEU A 615 16.21 -33.77 -21.56
C LEU A 615 17.71 -33.91 -21.27
N GLN A 616 18.49 -34.55 -22.14
CA GLN A 616 19.90 -34.89 -21.85
C GLN A 616 20.04 -35.53 -20.45
N ASN A 617 20.72 -34.87 -19.52
CA ASN A 617 20.91 -35.29 -18.13
C ASN A 617 20.00 -34.55 -17.12
N LYS A 618 18.96 -33.85 -17.60
CA LYS A 618 17.98 -33.15 -16.75
C LYS A 618 16.92 -34.13 -16.27
N LEU A 619 16.52 -33.99 -15.00
CA LEU A 619 15.44 -34.80 -14.43
C LEU A 619 14.05 -34.29 -14.81
N PHE A 620 13.92 -33.00 -15.14
CA PHE A 620 12.66 -32.34 -15.43
C PHE A 620 12.84 -31.17 -16.39
N ALA A 621 11.86 -30.96 -17.28
CA ALA A 621 11.76 -29.80 -18.15
C ALA A 621 10.30 -29.45 -18.43
N TYR A 622 10.01 -28.17 -18.66
CA TYR A 622 8.72 -27.71 -19.18
C TYR A 622 8.82 -26.51 -20.11
N GLU A 623 7.79 -26.33 -20.93
CA GLU A 623 7.57 -25.19 -21.81
C GLU A 623 6.17 -24.61 -21.56
N LEU A 624 6.10 -23.29 -21.39
CA LEU A 624 4.87 -22.51 -21.32
C LEU A 624 4.67 -21.76 -22.63
N ARG A 625 3.49 -21.92 -23.23
CA ARG A 625 3.09 -21.22 -24.45
C ARG A 625 1.91 -20.30 -24.15
N TYR A 626 2.02 -19.07 -24.62
CA TYR A 626 1.00 -18.01 -24.42
C TYR A 626 0.31 -17.71 -25.76
N ASN A 627 0.92 -16.84 -26.56
CA ASN A 627 0.39 -16.35 -27.83
C ASN A 627 0.73 -17.26 -29.04
N LYS A 628 1.60 -18.26 -28.86
CA LYS A 628 2.05 -19.20 -29.88
C LYS A 628 1.82 -20.66 -29.42
N PRO A 629 0.55 -21.10 -29.23
CA PRO A 629 0.27 -22.49 -28.91
C PRO A 629 0.77 -23.41 -30.03
N ASN A 630 1.17 -24.64 -29.67
CA ASN A 630 1.50 -25.68 -30.64
C ASN A 630 0.19 -26.20 -31.24
N SER A 631 0.07 -26.16 -32.57
CA SER A 631 -1.13 -26.58 -33.31
C SER A 631 -1.42 -28.08 -33.23
N GLN A 632 -0.48 -28.90 -32.75
CA GLN A 632 -0.72 -30.32 -32.49
C GLN A 632 -1.71 -30.55 -31.34
N TYR A 633 -1.74 -29.64 -30.37
CA TYR A 633 -2.67 -29.71 -29.24
C TYR A 633 -3.74 -28.64 -29.42
N SER A 634 -4.96 -28.89 -28.91
CA SER A 634 -5.98 -27.83 -28.85
C SER A 634 -5.45 -26.64 -28.04
N GLY A 635 -5.91 -25.42 -28.30
CA GLY A 635 -5.54 -24.26 -27.49
C GLY A 635 -5.58 -22.94 -28.24
N SER A 636 -6.13 -21.93 -27.58
CA SER A 636 -6.26 -20.58 -28.12
C SER A 636 -5.03 -19.72 -27.78
N ALA A 637 -4.53 -18.94 -28.73
CA ALA A 637 -3.47 -17.96 -28.47
C ALA A 637 -3.94 -16.92 -27.43
N ARG A 638 -3.09 -16.63 -26.44
CA ARG A 638 -3.36 -15.66 -25.37
C ARG A 638 -2.31 -14.56 -25.35
N TYR A 639 -2.77 -13.31 -25.47
CA TYR A 639 -1.92 -12.11 -25.51
C TYR A 639 -1.94 -11.32 -24.21
N ASN A 640 -2.95 -11.54 -23.36
CA ASN A 640 -3.14 -10.84 -22.09
C ASN A 640 -2.32 -11.42 -20.90
N GLY A 641 -1.53 -12.47 -21.16
CA GLY A 641 -0.67 -13.12 -20.17
C GLY A 641 -1.15 -14.48 -19.69
N ASN A 642 -2.39 -14.89 -19.97
CA ASN A 642 -2.84 -16.25 -19.68
C ASN A 642 -1.97 -17.30 -20.40
N ILE A 643 -1.66 -18.40 -19.72
CA ILE A 643 -0.94 -19.52 -20.32
C ILE A 643 -1.94 -20.34 -21.15
N SER A 644 -1.65 -20.52 -22.43
CA SER A 644 -2.45 -21.34 -23.36
C SER A 644 -2.13 -22.82 -23.22
N GLN A 645 -0.84 -23.16 -23.11
CA GLN A 645 -0.41 -24.55 -23.00
C GLN A 645 0.81 -24.66 -22.08
N MET A 646 0.92 -25.82 -21.42
CA MET A 646 2.11 -26.23 -20.67
C MET A 646 2.50 -27.65 -21.10
N SER A 647 3.66 -27.82 -21.71
CA SER A 647 4.23 -29.14 -21.97
C SER A 647 5.34 -29.46 -20.98
N TRP A 648 5.42 -30.68 -20.46
CA TRP A 648 6.48 -31.09 -19.55
C TRP A 648 6.88 -32.55 -19.73
N ILE A 649 8.06 -32.90 -19.23
CA ILE A 649 8.63 -34.25 -19.30
C ILE A 649 9.52 -34.47 -18.08
N THR A 650 9.50 -35.70 -17.55
CA THR A 650 10.37 -36.16 -16.46
C THR A 650 11.29 -37.27 -16.98
N GLN A 651 12.48 -37.40 -16.42
CA GLN A 651 13.42 -38.47 -16.81
C GLN A 651 12.89 -39.87 -16.44
N ASN A 652 12.00 -39.95 -15.45
CA ASN A 652 11.50 -41.20 -14.89
C ASN A 652 10.84 -42.13 -15.92
N ASP A 653 10.01 -41.55 -16.80
CA ASP A 653 9.36 -42.29 -17.90
C ASP A 653 9.63 -41.70 -19.28
N ALA A 654 10.23 -40.51 -19.34
CA ALA A 654 10.52 -39.78 -20.57
C ALA A 654 9.29 -39.59 -21.48
N VAL A 655 8.09 -39.50 -20.90
CA VAL A 655 6.85 -39.24 -21.64
C VAL A 655 6.56 -37.74 -21.66
N LEU A 656 6.53 -37.16 -22.87
CA LEU A 656 6.09 -35.78 -23.05
C LEU A 656 4.59 -35.67 -22.80
N ARG A 657 4.23 -34.77 -21.89
CA ARG A 657 2.86 -34.45 -21.49
C ARG A 657 2.55 -33.01 -21.84
N ASN A 658 1.28 -32.71 -22.07
CA ASN A 658 0.83 -31.37 -22.35
C ASN A 658 -0.54 -31.10 -21.72
N TYR A 659 -0.68 -29.95 -21.09
CA TYR A 659 -1.98 -29.35 -20.82
C TYR A 659 -2.26 -28.23 -21.82
N SER A 660 -3.49 -28.19 -22.29
CA SER A 660 -4.08 -27.07 -23.01
C SER A 660 -5.16 -26.44 -22.15
N TYR A 661 -5.09 -25.12 -21.99
CA TYR A 661 -5.99 -24.37 -21.12
C TYR A 661 -6.93 -23.49 -21.93
N GLU A 662 -8.21 -23.54 -21.60
CA GLU A 662 -9.21 -22.61 -22.13
C GLU A 662 -9.87 -21.81 -21.02
N TYR A 663 -10.16 -20.55 -21.34
CA TYR A 663 -10.69 -19.57 -20.40
C TYR A 663 -12.00 -18.97 -20.91
N ASP A 664 -12.86 -18.55 -20.00
CA ASP A 664 -14.03 -17.73 -20.35
C ASP A 664 -13.65 -16.24 -20.53
N ALA A 665 -14.63 -15.42 -20.90
CA ALA A 665 -14.46 -13.98 -21.11
C ALA A 665 -14.10 -13.20 -19.83
N LEU A 666 -14.18 -13.83 -18.65
CA LEU A 666 -13.76 -13.27 -17.37
C LEU A 666 -12.34 -13.70 -16.97
N ASN A 667 -11.64 -14.42 -17.86
CA ASN A 667 -10.33 -15.05 -17.66
C ASN A 667 -10.32 -16.15 -16.57
N ARG A 668 -11.44 -16.86 -16.37
CA ARG A 668 -11.54 -18.02 -15.48
C ARG A 668 -11.30 -19.30 -16.28
N LEU A 669 -10.62 -20.27 -15.68
CA LEU A 669 -10.28 -21.54 -16.32
C LEU A 669 -11.54 -22.38 -16.56
N LYS A 670 -11.87 -22.64 -17.83
CA LYS A 670 -12.99 -23.53 -18.19
C LYS A 670 -12.56 -24.98 -18.37
N GLU A 671 -11.32 -25.19 -18.83
CA GLU A 671 -10.86 -26.49 -19.26
C GLU A 671 -9.34 -26.59 -19.12
N GLY A 672 -8.87 -27.66 -18.49
CA GLY A 672 -7.50 -28.15 -18.57
C GLY A 672 -7.50 -29.49 -19.28
N ARG A 673 -7.19 -29.48 -20.59
CA ARG A 673 -7.16 -30.70 -21.40
C ARG A 673 -5.76 -31.30 -21.44
N PHE A 674 -5.62 -32.47 -20.87
CA PHE A 674 -4.37 -33.23 -20.83
C PHE A 674 -4.17 -34.03 -22.12
N TRP A 675 -2.91 -34.15 -22.52
CA TRP A 675 -2.41 -34.92 -23.65
C TRP A 675 -1.11 -35.60 -23.24
N ASP A 676 -0.86 -36.81 -23.75
CA ASP A 676 0.46 -37.44 -23.69
C ASP A 676 0.87 -38.00 -25.06
N ALA A 677 2.18 -38.27 -25.21
CA ALA A 677 2.74 -38.79 -26.46
C ALA A 677 2.32 -40.25 -26.77
N MET A 678 1.74 -40.96 -25.81
CA MET A 678 1.37 -42.37 -25.96
C MET A 678 -0.10 -42.57 -26.35
N ASN A 679 -0.97 -41.59 -26.09
CA ASN A 679 -2.43 -41.69 -26.22
C ASN A 679 -3.05 -40.30 -26.42
N LEU A 680 -2.77 -39.69 -27.57
CA LEU A 680 -3.14 -38.32 -27.92
C LEU A 680 -4.62 -37.95 -27.65
N GLU A 681 -5.59 -38.87 -27.50
CA GLU A 681 -6.99 -38.47 -27.26
C GLU A 681 -7.73 -39.19 -26.12
N ARG A 682 -7.05 -39.91 -25.22
CA ARG A 682 -7.78 -40.70 -24.20
C ARG A 682 -8.48 -39.83 -23.15
N GLY A 683 -7.99 -38.62 -22.88
CA GLY A 683 -8.61 -37.69 -21.93
C GLY A 683 -8.38 -38.03 -20.46
N GLU A 684 -7.30 -38.74 -20.13
CA GLU A 684 -6.86 -38.92 -18.73
C GLU A 684 -6.55 -37.55 -18.10
N TYR A 685 -6.73 -37.40 -16.79
CA TYR A 685 -6.40 -36.16 -16.06
C TYR A 685 -7.02 -34.87 -16.63
N HIS A 686 -8.08 -35.02 -17.40
CA HIS A 686 -8.85 -33.92 -17.96
C HIS A 686 -9.71 -33.27 -16.88
N GLU A 687 -9.79 -31.93 -16.88
CA GLU A 687 -10.63 -31.15 -15.96
C GLU A 687 -11.45 -30.11 -16.72
N GLN A 688 -12.75 -30.06 -16.49
CA GLN A 688 -13.66 -29.09 -17.11
C GLN A 688 -14.62 -28.51 -16.06
N LEU A 689 -14.77 -27.19 -16.06
CA LEU A 689 -15.54 -26.44 -15.08
C LEU A 689 -16.52 -25.46 -15.72
N THR A 690 -17.60 -25.19 -15.00
CA THR A 690 -18.50 -24.05 -15.26
C THR A 690 -18.68 -23.24 -13.98
N TYR A 691 -19.08 -21.98 -14.11
CA TYR A 691 -19.19 -21.04 -13.00
C TYR A 691 -20.49 -20.25 -13.05
N ASP A 692 -20.97 -19.80 -11.89
CA ASP A 692 -21.93 -18.69 -11.83
C ASP A 692 -21.22 -17.34 -12.06
N LEU A 693 -21.95 -16.23 -11.95
CA LEU A 693 -21.39 -14.89 -12.18
C LEU A 693 -20.44 -14.40 -11.08
N ASN A 694 -20.51 -14.96 -9.87
CA ASN A 694 -19.57 -14.67 -8.78
C ASN A 694 -18.33 -15.57 -8.82
N GLY A 695 -18.24 -16.52 -9.75
CA GLY A 695 -17.11 -17.47 -9.77
C GLY A 695 -17.26 -18.64 -8.81
N ASN A 696 -18.48 -18.92 -8.33
CA ASN A 696 -18.69 -20.21 -7.70
C ASN A 696 -18.75 -21.31 -8.78
N ILE A 697 -18.01 -22.40 -8.60
CA ILE A 697 -18.03 -23.56 -9.50
C ILE A 697 -19.45 -24.13 -9.52
N ARG A 698 -20.02 -24.40 -10.69
CA ARG A 698 -21.34 -25.02 -10.89
C ARG A 698 -21.23 -26.50 -11.22
N THR A 699 -20.26 -26.85 -12.06
CA THR A 699 -19.98 -28.23 -12.43
C THR A 699 -18.48 -28.46 -12.47
N LEU A 700 -18.04 -29.67 -12.10
CA LEU A 700 -16.66 -30.14 -12.24
C LEU A 700 -16.68 -31.55 -12.85
N LEU A 701 -16.22 -31.67 -14.09
CA LEU A 701 -15.94 -32.96 -14.72
C LEU A 701 -14.44 -33.21 -14.61
N ARG A 702 -14.05 -34.31 -13.97
CA ARG A 702 -12.66 -34.73 -13.84
C ARG A 702 -12.49 -36.18 -14.27
N ARG A 703 -11.47 -36.44 -15.09
CA ARG A 703 -11.10 -37.81 -15.51
C ARG A 703 -9.84 -38.26 -14.80
N GLY A 704 -9.80 -39.51 -14.36
CA GLY A 704 -8.66 -40.15 -13.72
C GLY A 704 -7.71 -40.80 -14.73
N LYS A 705 -6.89 -41.72 -14.23
CA LYS A 705 -6.08 -42.63 -15.06
C LYS A 705 -6.96 -43.68 -15.73
N GLN A 706 -6.46 -44.29 -16.79
CA GLN A 706 -7.02 -45.51 -17.33
C GLN A 706 -6.61 -46.70 -16.46
N LEU A 707 -7.61 -47.46 -16.02
CA LEU A 707 -7.40 -48.63 -15.18
C LEU A 707 -7.17 -49.89 -16.03
N PRO A 708 -6.37 -50.86 -15.55
CA PRO A 708 -6.16 -52.13 -16.24
C PRO A 708 -7.49 -52.82 -16.60
N GLY A 709 -7.65 -53.23 -17.86
CA GLY A 709 -8.86 -53.90 -18.35
C GLY A 709 -9.96 -52.98 -18.89
N TYR A 710 -9.83 -51.65 -18.74
CA TYR A 710 -10.77 -50.67 -19.31
C TYR A 710 -10.20 -50.05 -20.60
N THR A 711 -11.06 -49.68 -21.55
CA THR A 711 -10.66 -49.09 -22.84
C THR A 711 -10.63 -47.55 -22.83
N ALA A 712 -11.18 -46.92 -21.79
CA ALA A 712 -11.23 -45.47 -21.62
C ALA A 712 -10.82 -45.05 -20.20
N PRO A 713 -10.35 -43.81 -19.99
CA PRO A 713 -10.08 -43.29 -18.67
C PRO A 713 -11.32 -43.21 -17.80
N GLU A 714 -11.12 -43.36 -16.51
CA GLU A 714 -12.17 -43.22 -15.52
C GLU A 714 -12.77 -41.80 -15.54
N VAL A 715 -14.09 -41.68 -15.48
CA VAL A 715 -14.74 -40.43 -15.05
C VAL A 715 -14.72 -40.43 -13.53
N MET A 716 -13.73 -39.74 -12.97
CA MET A 716 -13.47 -39.73 -11.53
C MET A 716 -14.51 -38.87 -10.82
N ASP A 717 -14.79 -37.69 -11.35
CA ASP A 717 -15.78 -36.76 -10.81
C ASP A 717 -16.66 -36.24 -11.95
N HIS A 718 -17.96 -36.13 -11.72
CA HIS A 718 -18.85 -35.32 -12.55
C HIS A 718 -19.85 -34.62 -11.62
N LEU A 719 -19.32 -33.67 -10.87
CA LEU A 719 -20.00 -33.05 -9.74
C LEU A 719 -20.83 -31.85 -10.18
N GLU A 720 -22.07 -31.77 -9.71
CA GLU A 720 -22.89 -30.56 -9.64
C GLU A 720 -22.78 -29.93 -8.25
N TYR A 721 -22.55 -28.62 -8.21
CA TYR A 721 -22.42 -27.82 -7.00
C TYR A 721 -23.72 -27.06 -6.75
N HIS A 722 -24.30 -27.26 -5.57
CA HIS A 722 -25.52 -26.60 -5.16
C HIS A 722 -25.28 -25.70 -3.95
N TYR A 723 -25.59 -24.42 -4.09
CA TYR A 723 -25.35 -23.41 -3.06
C TYR A 723 -26.63 -23.16 -2.23
N GLU A 724 -26.44 -22.71 -1.00
CA GLU A 724 -27.55 -22.42 -0.09
C GLU A 724 -28.54 -21.40 -0.68
N ASN A 725 -29.75 -21.37 -0.13
CA ASN A 725 -30.78 -20.38 -0.45
C ASN A 725 -31.16 -20.34 -1.93
N VAL A 726 -31.32 -21.52 -2.55
CA VAL A 726 -31.72 -21.66 -3.96
C VAL A 726 -30.73 -20.94 -4.88
N GLU A 727 -29.43 -21.23 -4.70
CA GLU A 727 -28.33 -20.66 -5.49
C GLU A 727 -28.13 -19.14 -5.27
N GLN A 728 -28.67 -18.58 -4.19
CA GLN A 728 -28.49 -17.17 -3.79
C GLN A 728 -27.45 -17.01 -2.67
N SER A 729 -26.43 -17.87 -2.66
CA SER A 729 -25.35 -17.85 -1.67
C SER A 729 -24.03 -18.26 -2.27
N ASN A 730 -22.93 -17.85 -1.63
CA ASN A 730 -21.58 -18.34 -1.93
C ASN A 730 -21.20 -19.56 -1.08
N LYS A 731 -22.05 -19.97 -0.13
CA LYS A 731 -21.88 -21.17 0.70
C LYS A 731 -22.41 -22.39 -0.02
N LEU A 732 -21.55 -23.39 -0.22
CA LEU A 732 -21.90 -24.66 -0.86
C LEU A 732 -22.75 -25.48 0.11
N SER A 733 -23.94 -25.89 -0.31
CA SER A 733 -24.89 -26.68 0.48
C SER A 733 -24.63 -28.17 0.35
N TYR A 734 -24.51 -28.68 -0.88
CA TYR A 734 -24.17 -30.09 -1.13
C TYR A 734 -23.60 -30.27 -2.55
N LEU A 735 -23.03 -31.44 -2.79
CA LEU A 735 -22.57 -31.88 -4.11
C LEU A 735 -23.45 -33.01 -4.61
N LYS A 736 -23.59 -33.14 -5.92
CA LYS A 736 -24.30 -34.26 -6.54
C LYS A 736 -23.43 -34.86 -7.64
N GLU A 737 -23.25 -36.16 -7.63
CA GLU A 737 -22.50 -36.88 -8.66
C GLU A 737 -23.47 -37.25 -9.79
N ILE A 738 -23.20 -36.83 -11.03
CA ILE A 738 -24.09 -37.03 -12.18
C ILE A 738 -23.49 -37.89 -13.28
N GLY A 739 -24.33 -38.65 -13.98
CA GLY A 739 -23.87 -39.54 -15.05
C GLY A 739 -23.06 -40.72 -14.49
N THR A 740 -21.91 -41.02 -15.10
CA THR A 740 -21.07 -42.18 -14.75
C THR A 740 -19.86 -41.80 -13.88
N GLY A 741 -19.90 -40.67 -13.15
CA GLY A 741 -18.80 -40.26 -12.29
C GLY A 741 -18.67 -41.11 -11.02
N ASN A 742 -17.49 -41.06 -10.39
CA ASN A 742 -17.04 -41.91 -9.29
C ASN A 742 -17.28 -43.42 -9.53
N ALA A 743 -16.65 -43.95 -10.58
CA ALA A 743 -16.67 -45.39 -10.81
C ALA A 743 -15.81 -46.14 -9.79
N ILE A 744 -14.67 -45.58 -9.36
CA ILE A 744 -13.62 -46.23 -8.55
C ILE A 744 -12.84 -45.23 -7.66
N SER A 745 -12.59 -44.00 -8.12
CA SER A 745 -11.84 -42.94 -7.43
C SER A 745 -12.56 -41.59 -7.54
N GLY A 746 -12.13 -40.58 -6.76
CA GLY A 746 -12.69 -39.22 -6.80
C GLY A 746 -13.32 -38.76 -5.49
N TYR A 747 -14.20 -37.76 -5.59
CA TYR A 747 -15.03 -37.31 -4.48
C TYR A 747 -15.95 -38.46 -4.04
N PRO A 748 -16.09 -38.72 -2.72
CA PRO A 748 -16.71 -39.94 -2.20
C PRO A 748 -18.25 -39.96 -2.27
N LEU A 749 -18.82 -39.85 -3.47
CA LEU A 749 -20.26 -39.94 -3.76
C LEU A 749 -20.54 -40.94 -4.86
N ALA A 750 -21.38 -41.94 -4.62
CA ALA A 750 -21.73 -42.90 -5.67
C ALA A 750 -22.45 -42.23 -6.86
N ALA A 751 -22.26 -42.76 -8.07
CA ALA A 751 -22.89 -42.28 -9.29
C ALA A 751 -24.41 -42.02 -9.12
N GLY A 752 -24.88 -40.83 -9.50
CA GLY A 752 -26.28 -40.41 -9.37
C GLY A 752 -26.73 -40.01 -7.98
N SER A 753 -25.85 -40.08 -6.97
CA SER A 753 -26.19 -39.78 -5.58
C SER A 753 -26.06 -38.28 -5.27
N THR A 754 -26.94 -37.82 -4.37
CA THR A 754 -26.83 -36.50 -3.76
C THR A 754 -26.10 -36.62 -2.44
N GLY A 755 -25.09 -35.78 -2.24
CA GLY A 755 -24.31 -35.71 -1.02
C GLY A 755 -25.05 -35.09 0.15
N SER A 756 -24.41 -35.19 1.30
CA SER A 756 -24.92 -34.67 2.57
C SER A 756 -24.82 -33.15 2.63
N THR A 757 -25.69 -32.53 3.41
CA THR A 757 -25.61 -31.09 3.66
C THR A 757 -24.32 -30.70 4.39
N ILE A 758 -23.63 -29.73 3.82
CA ILE A 758 -22.48 -29.01 4.38
C ILE A 758 -23.04 -27.87 5.23
N THR A 759 -22.57 -27.75 6.46
CA THR A 759 -23.02 -26.71 7.41
C THR A 759 -21.93 -25.67 7.65
N TYR A 760 -22.32 -24.48 8.11
CA TYR A 760 -21.43 -23.36 8.40
C TYR A 760 -21.77 -22.70 9.73
N ASP A 761 -20.76 -22.09 10.37
CA ASP A 761 -20.97 -21.22 11.53
C ASP A 761 -21.36 -19.77 11.14
N ALA A 762 -21.55 -18.90 12.13
CA ALA A 762 -21.97 -17.52 11.91
C ALA A 762 -20.90 -16.65 11.22
N ASN A 763 -19.64 -17.08 11.20
CA ASN A 763 -18.57 -16.44 10.46
C ASN A 763 -18.43 -16.96 9.02
N GLY A 764 -19.25 -17.93 8.61
CA GLY A 764 -19.19 -18.55 7.30
C GLY A 764 -18.10 -19.62 7.19
N ASN A 765 -17.65 -20.20 8.30
CA ASN A 765 -16.69 -21.29 8.29
C ASN A 765 -17.42 -22.63 8.16
N MET A 766 -16.99 -23.49 7.22
CA MET A 766 -17.57 -24.82 7.04
C MET A 766 -17.36 -25.70 8.28
N THR A 767 -18.43 -26.21 8.89
CA THR A 767 -18.38 -27.02 10.13
C THR A 767 -18.52 -28.52 9.90
N THR A 768 -19.05 -28.97 8.76
CA THR A 768 -19.20 -30.39 8.41
C THR A 768 -19.01 -30.65 6.92
N GLN A 769 -18.55 -31.85 6.57
CA GLN A 769 -18.55 -32.38 5.20
C GLN A 769 -18.62 -33.91 5.26
N VAL A 770 -19.82 -34.42 5.55
CA VAL A 770 -20.04 -35.82 5.94
C VAL A 770 -19.67 -36.82 4.85
N ASP A 771 -19.79 -36.44 3.58
CA ASP A 771 -19.40 -37.30 2.45
C ASP A 771 -17.91 -37.67 2.53
N LYS A 772 -17.06 -36.74 3.00
CA LYS A 772 -15.63 -36.97 3.26
C LYS A 772 -15.36 -37.56 4.65
N GLY A 773 -16.40 -37.97 5.37
CA GLY A 773 -16.34 -38.45 6.74
C GLY A 773 -16.10 -37.36 7.78
N ILE A 774 -16.10 -36.07 7.41
CA ILE A 774 -15.84 -34.96 8.32
C ILE A 774 -17.13 -34.61 9.06
N SER A 775 -17.25 -35.09 10.29
CA SER A 775 -18.44 -34.90 11.13
C SER A 775 -18.40 -33.61 11.95
N SER A 776 -17.23 -33.01 12.15
CA SER A 776 -17.08 -31.74 12.86
C SER A 776 -15.76 -31.05 12.54
N ILE A 777 -15.81 -29.73 12.36
CA ILE A 777 -14.68 -28.80 12.39
C ILE A 777 -14.97 -27.76 13.45
N GLN A 778 -14.05 -27.58 14.41
CA GLN A 778 -14.14 -26.57 15.45
C GLN A 778 -13.06 -25.50 15.20
N TYR A 779 -13.49 -24.25 15.08
CA TYR A 779 -12.61 -23.13 14.77
C TYR A 779 -12.21 -22.34 16.02
N ASN A 780 -11.01 -21.79 16.00
CA ASN A 780 -10.59 -20.79 16.97
C ASN A 780 -11.03 -19.37 16.53
N TYR A 781 -10.68 -18.34 17.31
CA TYR A 781 -11.12 -16.97 17.04
C TYR A 781 -10.50 -16.35 15.76
N LEU A 782 -9.48 -16.97 15.17
CA LEU A 782 -8.92 -16.57 13.88
C LEU A 782 -9.62 -17.27 12.70
N ASN A 783 -10.67 -18.05 12.96
CA ASN A 783 -11.33 -18.93 11.98
C ASN A 783 -10.38 -20.00 11.41
N LEU A 784 -9.37 -20.42 12.18
CA LEU A 784 -8.51 -21.57 11.86
C LEU A 784 -9.03 -22.85 12.51
N PRO A 785 -8.96 -24.03 11.85
CA PRO A 785 -9.43 -25.29 12.43
C PRO A 785 -8.59 -25.70 13.65
N GLY A 786 -9.12 -25.60 14.87
CA GLY A 786 -8.46 -26.12 16.08
C GLY A 786 -8.63 -27.62 16.26
N LYS A 787 -9.74 -28.18 15.76
CA LYS A 787 -10.04 -29.63 15.81
C LYS A 787 -10.86 -30.07 14.61
N ILE A 788 -10.48 -31.18 13.99
CA ILE A 788 -11.24 -31.83 12.91
C ILE A 788 -11.48 -33.28 13.27
N THR A 789 -12.75 -33.72 13.21
CA THR A 789 -13.12 -35.13 13.37
C THR A 789 -13.51 -35.71 12.01
N GLN A 790 -12.72 -36.67 11.51
CA GLN A 790 -12.95 -37.35 10.24
C GLN A 790 -12.92 -38.88 10.43
N ASN A 791 -13.97 -39.59 10.00
CA ASN A 791 -14.05 -41.05 10.11
C ASN A 791 -13.74 -41.56 11.54
N ALA A 792 -14.29 -40.88 12.55
CA ALA A 792 -14.02 -41.09 13.98
C ALA A 792 -12.57 -40.87 14.45
N LYS A 793 -11.66 -40.43 13.57
CA LYS A 793 -10.32 -39.96 13.94
C LYS A 793 -10.34 -38.46 14.19
N VAL A 794 -9.60 -38.02 15.20
CA VAL A 794 -9.48 -36.60 15.56
C VAL A 794 -8.10 -36.10 15.19
N THR A 795 -8.06 -34.93 14.56
CA THR A 795 -6.86 -34.12 14.38
C THR A 795 -6.99 -32.85 15.20
N ASP A 796 -6.11 -32.65 16.17
CA ASP A 796 -5.99 -31.42 16.94
C ASP A 796 -4.85 -30.54 16.40
N TYR A 797 -5.09 -29.24 16.32
CA TYR A 797 -4.11 -28.26 15.86
C TYR A 797 -3.89 -27.20 16.94
N ILE A 798 -2.64 -26.76 17.07
CA ILE A 798 -2.27 -25.67 17.97
C ILE A 798 -1.63 -24.57 17.16
N TYR A 799 -2.15 -23.36 17.31
CA TYR A 799 -1.69 -22.17 16.62
C TYR A 799 -1.19 -21.13 17.61
N LYS A 800 -0.18 -20.37 17.19
CA LYS A 800 0.11 -19.08 17.79
C LYS A 800 -1.00 -18.08 17.47
N ALA A 801 -1.15 -17.05 18.31
CA ALA A 801 -2.12 -15.97 18.14
C ALA A 801 -1.90 -15.08 16.89
N ASP A 802 -0.78 -15.27 16.19
CA ASP A 802 -0.48 -14.70 14.87
C ASP A 802 -0.92 -15.61 13.70
N GLY A 803 -1.49 -16.78 13.98
CA GLY A 803 -2.00 -17.75 13.00
C GLY A 803 -1.01 -18.85 12.60
N VAL A 804 0.24 -18.83 13.07
CA VAL A 804 1.22 -19.87 12.72
C VAL A 804 0.91 -21.17 13.45
N LYS A 805 0.74 -22.26 12.71
CA LYS A 805 0.61 -23.62 13.25
C LYS A 805 1.93 -24.06 13.89
N VAL A 806 1.88 -24.50 15.15
CA VAL A 806 3.06 -24.95 15.91
C VAL A 806 2.99 -26.42 16.33
N ARG A 807 1.81 -27.03 16.33
CA ARG A 807 1.63 -28.47 16.57
C ARG A 807 0.40 -29.01 15.86
N LYS A 808 0.49 -30.28 15.44
CA LYS A 808 -0.62 -31.13 15.00
C LYS A 808 -0.60 -32.45 15.77
N VAL A 809 -1.75 -32.97 16.17
CA VAL A 809 -1.89 -34.31 16.75
C VAL A 809 -2.91 -35.09 15.92
N PHE A 810 -2.47 -36.13 15.22
CA PHE A 810 -3.34 -37.01 14.43
C PHE A 810 -3.41 -38.39 15.08
N GLY A 811 -4.56 -38.70 15.72
CA GLY A 811 -4.66 -39.90 16.55
C GLY A 811 -3.67 -39.84 17.73
N THR A 812 -2.60 -40.63 17.68
CA THR A 812 -1.52 -40.64 18.68
C THR A 812 -0.22 -40.00 18.17
N GLU A 813 -0.14 -39.66 16.89
CA GLU A 813 1.05 -39.07 16.30
C GLU A 813 1.10 -37.56 16.55
N ILE A 814 2.20 -37.08 17.10
CA ILE A 814 2.42 -35.65 17.38
C ILE A 814 3.45 -35.11 16.40
N THR A 815 3.08 -34.05 15.68
CA THR A 815 3.97 -33.29 14.81
C THR A 815 4.19 -31.89 15.37
N ASP A 816 5.44 -31.56 15.71
CA ASP A 816 5.84 -30.22 16.18
C ASP A 816 6.45 -29.43 15.02
N TYR A 817 6.02 -28.18 14.85
CA TYR A 817 6.52 -27.23 13.84
C TYR A 817 7.25 -26.09 14.55
N LEU A 818 8.58 -26.06 14.44
CA LEU A 818 9.42 -25.12 15.19
C LEU A 818 10.38 -24.39 14.24
N ASP A 819 9.99 -23.19 13.79
CA ASP A 819 10.80 -22.32 12.92
C ASP A 819 11.38 -23.06 11.68
N GLY A 820 10.58 -23.93 11.06
CA GLY A 820 10.95 -24.75 9.92
C GLY A 820 11.43 -26.17 10.25
N PHE A 821 11.83 -26.44 11.49
CA PHE A 821 12.20 -27.80 11.92
C PHE A 821 10.94 -28.60 12.27
N GLN A 822 10.74 -29.73 11.59
CA GLN A 822 9.57 -30.57 11.78
C GLN A 822 9.95 -31.87 12.49
N TYR A 823 9.30 -32.13 13.62
CA TYR A 823 9.49 -33.33 14.43
C TYR A 823 8.23 -34.16 14.43
N THR A 824 8.36 -35.47 14.38
CA THR A 824 7.26 -36.41 14.62
C THR A 824 7.61 -37.29 15.81
N ASN A 825 6.72 -37.34 16.81
CA ASN A 825 6.92 -38.06 18.06
C ASN A 825 8.28 -37.75 18.71
N SER A 826 8.65 -36.47 18.76
CA SER A 826 9.92 -35.95 19.29
C SER A 826 11.18 -36.24 18.45
N ILE A 827 11.06 -36.87 17.29
CA ILE A 827 12.19 -37.17 16.39
C ILE A 827 12.23 -36.16 15.24
N LEU A 828 13.36 -35.49 15.03
CA LEU A 828 13.53 -34.57 13.90
C LEU A 828 13.43 -35.36 12.59
N LYS A 829 12.54 -34.94 11.69
CA LYS A 829 12.35 -35.56 10.38
C LYS A 829 13.11 -34.81 9.30
N PHE A 830 12.89 -33.50 9.20
CA PHE A 830 13.57 -32.63 8.25
C PHE A 830 13.46 -31.16 8.65
N PHE A 831 14.17 -30.31 7.93
CA PHE A 831 13.99 -28.87 7.90
C PHE A 831 14.20 -28.36 6.46
N PRO A 832 13.52 -27.27 6.04
CA PRO A 832 13.60 -26.77 4.68
C PRO A 832 14.97 -26.17 4.36
N THR A 833 15.33 -26.19 3.08
CA THR A 833 16.45 -25.42 2.50
C THR A 833 15.89 -24.57 1.35
N ALA A 834 16.68 -23.62 0.84
CA ALA A 834 16.23 -22.74 -0.25
C ALA A 834 15.83 -23.46 -1.55
N GLU A 835 16.30 -24.69 -1.77
CA GLU A 835 16.04 -25.47 -3.00
C GLU A 835 15.39 -26.83 -2.68
N GLY A 836 14.85 -27.03 -1.47
CA GLY A 836 14.24 -28.30 -1.04
C GLY A 836 14.24 -28.46 0.48
N TYR A 837 14.83 -29.54 0.98
CA TYR A 837 14.93 -29.82 2.41
C TYR A 837 16.14 -30.69 2.76
N PHE A 838 16.56 -30.65 4.02
CA PHE A 838 17.52 -31.59 4.57
C PHE A 838 16.77 -32.70 5.31
N ASN A 839 16.92 -33.94 4.86
CA ASN A 839 16.35 -35.11 5.51
C ASN A 839 17.24 -35.52 6.69
N ALA A 840 16.78 -35.24 7.91
CA ALA A 840 17.54 -35.47 9.12
C ALA A 840 17.70 -36.95 9.47
N GLU A 841 16.78 -37.82 9.03
CA GLU A 841 16.82 -39.26 9.27
C GLU A 841 17.91 -39.96 8.44
N THR A 842 18.15 -39.45 7.23
CA THR A 842 19.15 -40.01 6.31
C THR A 842 20.45 -39.20 6.25
N GLY A 843 20.45 -37.98 6.80
CA GLY A 843 21.57 -37.05 6.71
C GLY A 843 21.83 -36.51 5.29
N LYS A 844 20.81 -36.48 4.43
CA LYS A 844 20.92 -36.13 3.00
C LYS A 844 20.17 -34.85 2.66
N TYR A 845 20.74 -34.06 1.74
CA TYR A 845 20.02 -32.99 1.06
C TYR A 845 19.10 -33.55 -0.02
N VAL A 846 17.87 -33.07 -0.05
CA VAL A 846 16.87 -33.36 -1.07
C VAL A 846 16.48 -32.04 -1.74
N TYR A 847 16.43 -32.05 -3.06
CA TYR A 847 16.20 -30.89 -3.91
C TYR A 847 14.88 -31.04 -4.65
N ASN A 848 14.17 -29.93 -4.85
CA ASN A 848 12.90 -29.89 -5.55
C ASN A 848 13.04 -29.19 -6.91
N TYR A 849 12.52 -29.83 -7.96
CA TYR A 849 12.09 -29.13 -9.15
C TYR A 849 10.67 -28.60 -8.95
N THR A 850 10.49 -27.31 -9.17
CA THR A 850 9.18 -26.66 -9.13
C THR A 850 8.74 -26.17 -10.52
N ASP A 851 7.43 -26.11 -10.74
CA ASP A 851 6.88 -25.40 -11.90
C ASP A 851 6.78 -23.89 -11.66
N HIS A 852 6.21 -23.15 -12.60
CA HIS A 852 6.09 -21.69 -12.54
C HIS A 852 5.20 -21.18 -11.40
N LEU A 853 4.39 -22.06 -10.79
CA LEU A 853 3.54 -21.77 -9.63
C LEU A 853 4.21 -22.17 -8.30
N GLY A 854 5.40 -22.77 -8.36
CA GLY A 854 6.07 -23.32 -7.18
C GLY A 854 5.56 -24.70 -6.77
N ASN A 855 4.81 -25.41 -7.61
CA ASN A 855 4.38 -26.78 -7.27
C ASN A 855 5.57 -27.72 -7.33
N THR A 856 5.78 -28.56 -6.30
CA THR A 856 6.85 -29.56 -6.29
C THR A 856 6.56 -30.66 -7.32
N ARG A 857 7.18 -30.58 -8.50
CA ARG A 857 6.98 -31.57 -9.58
C ARG A 857 7.80 -32.83 -9.38
N LEU A 858 9.02 -32.67 -8.86
CA LEU A 858 9.94 -33.79 -8.65
C LEU A 858 10.90 -33.46 -7.51
N SER A 859 11.17 -34.42 -6.64
CA SER A 859 12.21 -34.34 -5.60
C SER A 859 13.34 -35.30 -5.94
N TYR A 860 14.59 -34.91 -5.72
CA TYR A 860 15.77 -35.74 -6.01
C TYR A 860 16.89 -35.53 -5.01
N SER A 861 17.80 -36.50 -4.90
CA SER A 861 18.98 -36.41 -4.04
C SER A 861 20.22 -36.96 -4.72
N LYS A 862 21.39 -36.73 -4.12
CA LYS A 862 22.65 -37.33 -4.56
C LYS A 862 22.68 -38.83 -4.22
N ASN A 863 23.03 -39.65 -5.20
CA ASN A 863 23.29 -41.08 -5.01
C ASN A 863 24.62 -41.47 -5.68
N GLY A 864 25.65 -41.73 -4.86
CA GLY A 864 27.01 -41.96 -5.34
C GLY A 864 27.55 -40.74 -6.12
N LEU A 865 27.91 -40.97 -7.39
CA LEU A 865 28.35 -39.92 -8.33
C LEU A 865 27.19 -39.29 -9.13
N GLY A 866 25.97 -39.79 -8.98
CA GLY A 866 24.80 -39.38 -9.76
C GLY A 866 23.64 -38.82 -8.91
N THR A 867 22.48 -38.73 -9.54
CA THR A 867 21.22 -38.26 -8.93
C THR A 867 20.18 -39.37 -8.92
N GLU A 868 19.35 -39.39 -7.88
CA GLU A 868 18.22 -40.30 -7.75
C GLU A 868 16.93 -39.50 -7.55
N ILE A 869 15.89 -39.83 -8.32
CA ILE A 869 14.55 -39.28 -8.15
C ILE A 869 13.90 -39.95 -6.94
N ILE A 870 13.46 -39.17 -5.97
CA ILE A 870 12.83 -39.64 -4.73
C ILE A 870 11.31 -39.66 -4.85
N GLU A 871 10.73 -38.65 -5.48
CA GLU A 871 9.28 -38.51 -5.63
C GLU A 871 8.96 -37.69 -6.89
N GLU A 872 7.86 -38.02 -7.56
CA GLU A 872 7.29 -37.20 -8.63
C GLU A 872 5.82 -36.89 -8.32
N ASN A 873 5.42 -35.64 -8.57
CA ASN A 873 4.05 -35.19 -8.42
C ASN A 873 3.60 -34.44 -9.69
N ASN A 874 2.46 -34.85 -10.22
CA ASN A 874 1.74 -34.15 -11.28
C ASN A 874 0.38 -33.73 -10.71
N TYR A 875 -0.20 -32.64 -11.22
CA TYR A 875 -1.40 -32.04 -10.64
C TYR A 875 -2.40 -31.65 -11.72
N TYR A 876 -3.67 -31.81 -11.39
CA TYR A 876 -4.78 -31.14 -12.08
C TYR A 876 -4.60 -29.62 -11.92
N PRO A 877 -5.20 -28.80 -12.80
CA PRO A 877 -5.12 -27.33 -12.70
C PRO A 877 -5.44 -26.77 -11.31
N PHE A 878 -6.52 -27.26 -10.66
CA PHE A 878 -6.90 -26.85 -9.30
C PHE A 878 -6.11 -27.56 -8.19
N GLY A 879 -5.04 -28.29 -8.51
CA GLY A 879 -4.04 -28.74 -7.53
C GLY A 879 -4.28 -30.12 -6.92
N LEU A 880 -5.32 -30.85 -7.33
CA LEU A 880 -5.46 -32.26 -6.96
C LEU A 880 -4.28 -33.04 -7.56
N LYS A 881 -3.62 -33.87 -6.77
CA LYS A 881 -2.49 -34.68 -7.24
C LYS A 881 -3.00 -35.79 -8.15
N HIS A 882 -2.32 -36.02 -9.27
CA HIS A 882 -2.60 -37.17 -10.12
C HIS A 882 -2.16 -38.47 -9.45
N GLU A 883 -2.85 -39.56 -9.75
CA GLU A 883 -2.42 -40.91 -9.35
C GLU A 883 -1.53 -41.58 -10.42
N GLY A 884 -0.94 -42.73 -10.10
CA GLY A 884 -0.30 -43.60 -11.11
C GLY A 884 1.14 -43.26 -11.50
N TYR A 885 1.72 -42.18 -10.95
CA TYR A 885 3.13 -41.83 -11.12
C TYR A 885 3.97 -42.27 -9.92
N ASN A 886 5.20 -42.71 -10.17
CA ASN A 886 6.26 -43.08 -9.21
C ASN A 886 5.84 -43.86 -7.94
N THR A 887 6.29 -45.12 -7.86
CA THR A 887 6.00 -46.08 -6.78
C THR A 887 6.94 -45.99 -5.57
N LEU A 888 7.85 -45.01 -5.52
CA LEU A 888 8.75 -44.80 -4.38
C LEU A 888 8.06 -43.94 -3.31
N LEU A 889 8.11 -44.38 -2.05
CA LEU A 889 7.37 -43.76 -0.93
C LEU A 889 7.96 -42.44 -0.41
N GLY A 890 8.98 -41.88 -1.07
CA GLY A 890 9.63 -40.63 -0.69
C GLY A 890 10.01 -40.55 0.80
N ASN A 891 10.14 -39.33 1.34
CA ASN A 891 10.06 -39.13 2.78
C ASN A 891 8.58 -38.95 3.16
N SER A 892 8.01 -39.91 3.90
CA SER A 892 6.60 -39.88 4.29
C SER A 892 6.23 -38.70 5.19
N ALA A 893 7.19 -38.07 5.87
CA ALA A 893 6.97 -36.87 6.67
C ALA A 893 6.93 -35.58 5.82
N TYR A 894 7.49 -35.59 4.60
CA TYR A 894 7.55 -34.39 3.75
C TYR A 894 6.29 -34.25 2.88
N GLN A 895 5.28 -33.54 3.41
CA GLN A 895 3.95 -33.39 2.77
C GLN A 895 3.77 -32.07 1.99
N TYR A 896 4.85 -31.37 1.63
CA TYR A 896 4.80 -30.06 0.96
C TYR A 896 4.76 -30.23 -0.56
N LYS A 897 3.56 -30.14 -1.15
CA LYS A 897 3.28 -30.57 -2.54
C LYS A 897 2.87 -29.38 -3.43
N TYR A 898 1.56 -29.18 -3.63
CA TYR A 898 1.01 -28.10 -4.45
C TYR A 898 1.29 -26.73 -3.81
N ASN A 899 1.80 -25.78 -4.59
CA ASN A 899 2.35 -24.48 -4.16
C ASN A 899 3.30 -24.53 -2.96
N GLY A 900 3.97 -25.66 -2.73
CA GLY A 900 4.79 -25.86 -1.53
C GLY A 900 4.00 -25.86 -0.22
N LYS A 901 2.70 -26.17 -0.25
CA LYS A 901 1.82 -26.25 0.92
C LYS A 901 1.70 -27.67 1.45
N GLU A 902 1.54 -27.79 2.77
CA GLU A 902 1.46 -29.07 3.46
C GLU A 902 0.08 -29.69 3.25
N LEU A 903 0.05 -30.88 2.65
CA LEU A 903 -1.16 -31.70 2.55
C LEU A 903 -1.47 -32.35 3.91
N GLN A 904 -2.66 -32.09 4.43
CA GLN A 904 -3.14 -32.67 5.69
C GLN A 904 -3.81 -34.03 5.46
N GLU A 905 -3.99 -34.80 6.54
CA GLU A 905 -4.58 -36.14 6.52
C GLU A 905 -6.03 -36.17 6.00
N ASN A 906 -6.72 -35.04 6.06
CA ASN A 906 -8.08 -34.87 5.54
C ASN A 906 -8.13 -34.54 4.03
N GLY A 907 -6.98 -34.46 3.36
CA GLY A 907 -6.85 -34.14 1.94
C GLY A 907 -6.90 -32.65 1.62
N MET A 908 -6.85 -31.77 2.62
CA MET A 908 -6.80 -30.31 2.44
C MET A 908 -5.36 -29.80 2.51
N TYR A 909 -5.03 -28.75 1.76
CA TYR A 909 -3.74 -28.07 1.86
C TYR A 909 -3.82 -26.94 2.90
N ASP A 910 -2.85 -26.89 3.81
CA ASP A 910 -2.72 -25.79 4.77
C ASP A 910 -1.96 -24.62 4.13
N TYR A 911 -2.67 -23.51 3.89
CA TYR A 911 -2.08 -22.29 3.33
C TYR A 911 -1.69 -21.26 4.40
N GLY A 912 -1.93 -21.54 5.69
CA GLY A 912 -1.70 -20.62 6.79
C GLY A 912 -3.01 -20.03 7.29
N ALA A 913 -3.63 -19.12 6.55
CA ALA A 913 -4.88 -18.48 6.97
C ALA A 913 -6.13 -19.33 6.75
N ARG A 914 -6.08 -20.30 5.83
CA ARG A 914 -7.20 -21.18 5.45
C ARG A 914 -6.70 -22.53 4.96
N PHE A 915 -7.57 -23.54 4.99
CA PHE A 915 -7.32 -24.86 4.40
C PHE A 915 -8.03 -24.97 3.05
N TYR A 916 -7.27 -25.27 1.99
CA TYR A 916 -7.74 -25.38 0.61
C TYR A 916 -8.17 -26.81 0.29
N MET A 917 -9.31 -26.99 -0.38
CA MET A 917 -9.83 -28.29 -0.82
C MET A 917 -9.61 -28.47 -2.33
N PRO A 918 -8.51 -29.11 -2.77
CA PRO A 918 -8.20 -29.29 -4.19
C PRO A 918 -9.17 -30.25 -4.92
N ASP A 919 -9.78 -31.17 -4.17
CA ASP A 919 -10.76 -32.13 -4.70
C ASP A 919 -12.04 -31.43 -5.22
N ILE A 920 -12.41 -30.30 -4.61
CA ILE A 920 -13.58 -29.49 -5.01
C ILE A 920 -13.24 -28.04 -5.42
N GLY A 921 -11.95 -27.73 -5.59
CA GLY A 921 -11.46 -26.48 -6.17
C GLY A 921 -11.74 -25.19 -5.40
N ARG A 922 -12.00 -25.24 -4.07
CA ARG A 922 -12.43 -24.06 -3.29
C ARG A 922 -11.99 -24.07 -1.83
N TRP A 923 -12.16 -22.93 -1.16
CA TRP A 923 -11.95 -22.78 0.28
C TRP A 923 -13.20 -23.19 1.08
N GLY A 924 -12.99 -23.67 2.31
CA GLY A 924 -14.08 -23.94 3.28
C GLY A 924 -14.41 -22.75 4.20
N VAL A 925 -13.59 -21.69 4.15
CA VAL A 925 -13.67 -20.51 5.01
C VAL A 925 -13.63 -19.25 4.14
N ALA A 926 -14.44 -18.26 4.50
CA ALA A 926 -14.49 -16.98 3.79
C ALA A 926 -13.16 -16.23 3.89
N ASP A 927 -12.74 -15.62 2.79
CA ASP A 927 -11.51 -14.82 2.74
C ASP A 927 -11.58 -13.59 3.66
N GLU A 928 -10.57 -13.40 4.52
CA GLU A 928 -10.46 -12.21 5.36
C GLU A 928 -10.27 -10.91 4.55
N LEU A 929 -9.74 -11.02 3.33
CA LEU A 929 -9.55 -9.92 2.39
C LEU A 929 -10.51 -10.01 1.19
N ALA A 930 -11.66 -10.69 1.30
CA ALA A 930 -12.68 -10.81 0.24
C ALA A 930 -13.03 -9.45 -0.42
N GLU A 931 -12.99 -8.37 0.37
CA GLU A 931 -13.18 -6.99 -0.08
C GLU A 931 -12.19 -6.51 -1.15
N LYS A 932 -11.03 -7.13 -1.33
CA LYS A 932 -10.12 -6.80 -2.44
C LYS A 932 -10.61 -7.37 -3.78
N SER A 933 -11.46 -8.38 -3.73
CA SER A 933 -11.93 -9.16 -4.89
C SER A 933 -13.46 -9.25 -4.93
N ARG A 934 -14.17 -8.15 -4.63
CA ARG A 934 -15.65 -8.10 -4.41
C ARG A 934 -16.52 -8.68 -5.52
N ARG A 935 -15.99 -8.84 -6.73
CA ARG A 935 -16.70 -9.48 -7.85
C ARG A 935 -16.72 -11.01 -7.77
N PHE A 936 -15.85 -11.59 -6.94
CA PHE A 936 -15.71 -13.03 -6.75
C PHE A 936 -16.36 -13.47 -5.43
N SER A 937 -16.70 -14.74 -5.36
CA SER A 937 -17.09 -15.42 -4.13
C SER A 937 -15.96 -15.35 -3.09
N PRO A 938 -16.27 -15.11 -1.80
CA PRO A 938 -15.27 -15.17 -0.72
C PRO A 938 -14.60 -16.55 -0.54
N TYR A 939 -15.07 -17.59 -1.24
CA TYR A 939 -14.57 -18.96 -1.16
C TYR A 939 -13.78 -19.40 -2.41
N THR A 940 -13.65 -18.53 -3.42
CA THR A 940 -12.95 -18.85 -4.67
C THR A 940 -11.44 -19.01 -4.43
N TYR A 941 -10.86 -20.05 -5.04
CA TYR A 941 -9.41 -20.23 -5.09
C TYR A 941 -8.80 -19.55 -6.32
N ALA A 942 -7.70 -18.82 -6.14
CA ALA A 942 -6.89 -18.25 -7.23
C ALA A 942 -7.68 -17.49 -8.32
N LEU A 943 -8.77 -16.82 -7.95
CA LEU A 943 -9.68 -16.10 -8.87
C LEU A 943 -10.20 -16.97 -10.03
N ASP A 944 -10.39 -18.27 -9.78
CA ASP A 944 -10.75 -19.31 -10.75
C ASP A 944 -9.73 -19.48 -11.90
N ASN A 945 -8.50 -19.01 -11.71
CA ASN A 945 -7.42 -19.16 -12.69
C ASN A 945 -6.12 -19.63 -11.99
N PRO A 946 -6.08 -20.89 -11.53
CA PRO A 946 -4.97 -21.46 -10.77
C PRO A 946 -3.71 -21.71 -11.61
N ILE A 947 -3.75 -21.41 -12.92
CA ILE A 947 -2.60 -21.50 -13.82
C ILE A 947 -1.80 -20.19 -13.84
N MET A 948 -2.44 -19.06 -13.50
CA MET A 948 -1.83 -17.73 -13.46
C MET A 948 -1.66 -17.18 -12.04
N PHE A 949 -2.49 -17.63 -11.10
CA PHE A 949 -2.52 -17.12 -9.74
C PHE A 949 -2.28 -18.23 -8.72
N VAL A 950 -1.64 -17.84 -7.63
CA VAL A 950 -1.50 -18.64 -6.40
C VAL A 950 -1.96 -17.79 -5.23
N ASP A 951 -2.46 -18.40 -4.15
CA ASP A 951 -2.66 -17.68 -2.89
C ASP A 951 -1.47 -18.02 -1.97
N PRO A 952 -0.52 -17.11 -1.69
CA PRO A 952 0.68 -17.48 -0.95
C PRO A 952 0.46 -17.80 0.53
N ASP A 953 -0.58 -17.27 1.15
CA ASP A 953 -0.83 -17.38 2.59
C ASP A 953 -2.31 -17.65 2.95
N GLY A 954 -3.15 -17.88 1.94
CA GLY A 954 -4.57 -18.13 2.09
C GLY A 954 -5.38 -16.85 2.31
N LYS A 955 -4.90 -15.67 1.89
CA LYS A 955 -5.56 -14.37 2.10
C LYS A 955 -5.77 -13.58 0.82
N GLU A 956 -4.95 -13.77 -0.20
CA GLU A 956 -5.06 -13.00 -1.44
C GLU A 956 -4.38 -13.73 -2.59
N ALA A 957 -5.12 -13.93 -3.68
CA ALA A 957 -4.55 -14.43 -4.92
C ALA A 957 -3.54 -13.43 -5.51
N GLN A 958 -2.33 -13.91 -5.78
CA GLN A 958 -1.23 -13.18 -6.39
C GLN A 958 -0.81 -13.85 -7.69
N GLY A 959 -0.43 -13.06 -8.70
CA GLY A 959 0.09 -13.61 -9.95
C GLY A 959 1.41 -14.33 -9.72
N CYS A 960 1.56 -15.56 -10.23
CA CYS A 960 2.75 -16.39 -10.01
C CYS A 960 4.03 -15.82 -10.63
N CYS A 961 3.89 -15.05 -11.72
CA CYS A 961 4.97 -14.29 -12.35
C CYS A 961 5.27 -12.97 -11.61
N GLY A 962 4.64 -12.79 -10.44
CA GLY A 962 4.55 -11.57 -9.65
C GLY A 962 5.87 -11.03 -9.14
N ASN A 963 6.95 -11.80 -8.99
CA ASN A 963 8.23 -11.23 -8.56
C ASN A 963 9.00 -10.56 -9.71
N LEU A 964 8.88 -11.06 -10.94
CA LEU A 964 9.30 -10.34 -12.16
C LEU A 964 8.30 -9.24 -12.51
N TRP A 965 7.01 -9.48 -12.29
CA TRP A 965 5.97 -8.46 -12.42
C TRP A 965 6.11 -7.37 -11.37
N ASN A 966 6.72 -7.62 -10.19
CA ASN A 966 7.01 -6.68 -9.10
C ASN A 966 8.37 -6.01 -9.25
N LEU A 967 9.35 -6.61 -9.93
CA LEU A 967 10.54 -5.89 -10.42
C LEU A 967 10.15 -4.96 -11.57
N ALA A 968 9.34 -5.45 -12.50
CA ALA A 968 8.68 -4.64 -13.51
C ALA A 968 7.69 -3.68 -12.85
N LYS A 969 6.97 -4.01 -11.76
CA LYS A 969 6.14 -3.06 -11.00
C LYS A 969 7.02 -2.16 -10.17
N THR A 970 8.22 -2.46 -9.76
CA THR A 970 9.08 -1.48 -9.06
C THR A 970 9.64 -0.50 -10.07
N TYR A 971 9.85 -0.95 -11.30
CA TYR A 971 10.22 -0.15 -12.47
C TYR A 971 9.03 0.68 -13.04
N TYR A 972 7.87 0.07 -13.26
CA TYR A 972 6.60 0.65 -13.74
C TYR A 972 5.79 1.32 -12.63
N SER A 973 5.95 0.93 -11.36
CA SER A 973 5.47 1.67 -10.18
C SER A 973 6.46 2.71 -9.71
N GLY A 974 7.69 2.77 -10.20
CA GLY A 974 8.41 4.05 -10.23
C GLY A 974 7.59 5.10 -10.99
N MET A 975 7.01 4.73 -12.14
CA MET A 975 6.15 5.61 -12.95
C MET A 975 4.69 5.70 -12.45
N TYR A 976 4.10 4.61 -11.94
CA TYR A 976 2.75 4.62 -11.35
C TYR A 976 2.74 5.19 -9.93
N GLN A 977 3.79 5.08 -9.12
CA GLN A 977 3.97 5.85 -7.87
C GLN A 977 4.44 7.28 -8.16
N GLY A 978 5.05 7.57 -9.30
CA GLY A 978 5.20 8.94 -9.80
C GLY A 978 3.85 9.57 -10.13
N ALA A 979 2.99 8.87 -10.87
CA ALA A 979 1.63 9.32 -11.20
C ALA A 979 0.67 9.30 -9.99
N LYS A 980 0.78 8.29 -9.12
CA LYS A 980 0.05 8.19 -7.84
C LYS A 980 0.62 9.13 -6.80
N GLY A 981 1.90 9.48 -6.84
CA GLY A 981 2.54 10.52 -6.06
C GLY A 981 1.99 11.89 -6.45
N VAL A 982 1.90 12.18 -7.74
CA VAL A 982 1.24 13.38 -8.26
C VAL A 982 -0.26 13.40 -7.91
N ALA A 983 -0.99 12.29 -8.05
CA ALA A 983 -2.41 12.20 -7.69
C ALA A 983 -2.66 12.21 -6.17
N THR A 984 -1.75 11.67 -5.36
CA THR A 984 -1.82 11.67 -3.90
C THR A 984 -1.38 13.02 -3.35
N GLU A 985 -0.42 13.70 -3.93
CA GLU A 985 -0.06 15.08 -3.58
C GLU A 985 -1.18 16.06 -3.98
N THR A 986 -1.84 15.82 -5.11
CA THR A 986 -3.05 16.56 -5.51
C THR A 986 -4.22 16.28 -4.55
N TYR A 987 -4.46 15.02 -4.20
CA TYR A 987 -5.52 14.63 -3.25
C TYR A 987 -5.23 15.07 -1.82
N GLN A 988 -3.98 15.00 -1.34
CA GLN A 988 -3.57 15.45 0.00
C GLN A 988 -3.50 16.96 0.10
N GLY A 989 -3.13 17.66 -0.99
CA GLY A 989 -3.25 19.12 -1.09
C GLY A 989 -4.72 19.56 -1.00
N VAL A 990 -5.62 18.88 -1.73
CA VAL A 990 -7.07 19.13 -1.66
C VAL A 990 -7.66 18.73 -0.29
N LYS A 991 -7.20 17.62 0.29
CA LYS A 991 -7.64 17.15 1.62
C LYS A 991 -7.19 18.09 2.74
N GLN A 992 -5.95 18.60 2.72
CA GLN A 992 -5.47 19.63 3.65
C GLN A 992 -6.29 20.92 3.57
N ILE A 993 -6.68 21.36 2.36
CA ILE A 993 -7.51 22.55 2.14
C ILE A 993 -8.92 22.36 2.76
N VAL A 994 -9.45 21.13 2.73
CA VAL A 994 -10.79 20.78 3.20
C VAL A 994 -10.83 20.45 4.71
N THR A 995 -9.79 19.84 5.28
CA THR A 995 -9.77 19.37 6.68
C THR A 995 -9.15 20.34 7.68
N ASP A 996 -8.27 21.26 7.25
CA ASP A 996 -7.74 22.34 8.10
C ASP A 996 -7.51 23.63 7.28
N PRO A 997 -8.58 24.43 7.05
CA PRO A 997 -8.49 25.69 6.34
C PRO A 997 -7.57 26.72 7.03
N GLY A 998 -7.42 26.62 8.35
CA GLY A 998 -6.61 27.54 9.16
C GLY A 998 -5.11 27.25 9.11
N GLY A 999 -4.71 25.97 9.15
CA GLY A 999 -3.33 25.53 8.95
C GLY A 999 -2.84 25.74 7.52
N THR A 1000 -3.73 25.55 6.54
CA THR A 1000 -3.43 25.77 5.12
C THR A 1000 -3.23 27.25 4.79
N ALA A 1001 -4.05 28.16 5.36
CA ALA A 1001 -3.81 29.60 5.24
C ALA A 1001 -2.47 30.03 5.88
N LYS A 1002 -2.04 29.35 6.94
CA LYS A 1002 -0.78 29.58 7.63
C LYS A 1002 0.44 29.01 6.88
N SER A 1003 0.28 27.95 6.09
CA SER A 1003 1.33 27.41 5.21
C SER A 1003 1.50 28.25 3.93
N ILE A 1004 0.39 28.75 3.37
CA ILE A 1004 0.37 29.72 2.26
C ILE A 1004 1.03 31.05 2.66
N TYR A 1005 0.81 31.49 3.91
CA TYR A 1005 1.47 32.66 4.51
C TYR A 1005 3.01 32.52 4.59
N ASN A 1006 3.53 31.29 4.67
CA ASN A 1006 4.96 31.04 4.89
C ASN A 1006 5.73 30.57 3.64
N ASN A 1007 5.06 30.09 2.58
CA ASN A 1007 5.77 29.58 1.40
C ASN A 1007 4.93 29.64 0.10
N SER A 1008 4.73 30.85 -0.41
CA SER A 1008 3.88 31.15 -1.58
C SER A 1008 4.40 30.64 -2.94
N GLY A 1009 5.59 30.02 -3.01
CA GLY A 1009 6.24 29.60 -4.27
C GLY A 1009 6.03 28.13 -4.68
N SER A 1010 5.59 27.24 -3.77
CA SER A 1010 5.65 25.79 -4.01
C SER A 1010 4.41 25.17 -4.66
N ILE A 1011 3.24 25.81 -4.54
CA ILE A 1011 1.96 25.25 -5.03
C ILE A 1011 1.68 25.61 -6.51
N LEU A 1012 2.38 26.61 -7.06
CA LEU A 1012 2.20 27.07 -8.45
C LEU A 1012 2.88 26.18 -9.52
N LYS A 1013 3.69 25.18 -9.13
CA LYS A 1013 4.33 24.26 -10.09
C LYS A 1013 3.52 22.99 -10.39
N ALA A 1014 2.43 22.72 -9.66
CA ALA A 1014 1.75 21.43 -9.68
C ALA A 1014 0.47 21.35 -10.54
N GLY A 1015 0.12 22.37 -11.33
CA GLY A 1015 -1.07 22.27 -12.18
C GLY A 1015 -1.20 23.40 -13.18
N VAL A 1016 -0.65 23.23 -14.38
CA VAL A 1016 -0.97 24.09 -15.51
C VAL A 1016 -1.13 23.23 -16.75
N ASN A 1017 -2.38 23.00 -17.17
CA ASN A 1017 -2.74 23.05 -18.59
C ASN A 1017 -4.26 23.10 -18.81
N LYS A 1018 -4.67 24.17 -19.52
CA LYS A 1018 -5.85 24.35 -20.40
C LYS A 1018 -7.21 24.68 -19.76
N GLY A 1019 -7.81 25.79 -20.24
CA GLY A 1019 -9.22 26.11 -20.05
C GLY A 1019 -9.58 27.60 -20.21
N VAL A 1020 -9.60 28.12 -21.44
CA VAL A 1020 -10.10 29.47 -21.77
C VAL A 1020 -11.63 29.42 -21.86
N GLY A 1021 -12.36 30.19 -21.03
CA GLY A 1021 -13.82 30.30 -21.16
C GLY A 1021 -14.63 31.02 -20.06
N ALA A 1022 -14.05 31.40 -18.91
CA ALA A 1022 -14.83 31.83 -17.74
C ALA A 1022 -14.60 33.28 -17.25
N VAL A 1023 -14.30 34.23 -18.15
CA VAL A 1023 -13.87 35.60 -17.76
C VAL A 1023 -15.03 36.56 -17.47
N ALA A 1024 -16.29 36.21 -17.76
CA ALA A 1024 -17.39 37.17 -17.64
C ALA A 1024 -18.04 37.26 -16.23
N THR A 1025 -17.84 36.28 -15.34
CA THR A 1025 -18.59 36.21 -14.05
C THR A 1025 -17.81 36.74 -12.84
N ALA A 1026 -16.51 37.00 -12.96
CA ALA A 1026 -15.62 37.32 -11.83
C ALA A 1026 -15.62 38.81 -11.41
N ILE A 1027 -16.35 39.69 -12.13
CA ILE A 1027 -16.22 41.15 -11.97
C ILE A 1027 -17.24 41.74 -10.97
N SER A 1028 -18.22 40.97 -10.48
CA SER A 1028 -19.30 41.47 -9.58
C SER A 1028 -19.24 40.99 -8.13
N ALA A 1029 -18.39 40.01 -7.78
CA ALA A 1029 -18.29 39.44 -6.43
C ALA A 1029 -17.76 40.37 -5.31
N PRO A 1030 -16.84 41.33 -5.55
CA PRO A 1030 -16.27 42.15 -4.47
C PRO A 1030 -17.27 43.12 -3.81
N ALA A 1031 -18.27 43.62 -4.55
CA ALA A 1031 -19.25 44.56 -4.02
C ALA A 1031 -20.23 43.91 -3.02
N ILE A 1032 -20.53 42.62 -3.20
CA ILE A 1032 -21.50 41.86 -2.40
C ILE A 1032 -20.88 41.40 -1.06
N ALA A 1033 -19.58 41.08 -1.06
CA ALA A 1033 -18.84 40.71 0.15
C ALA A 1033 -18.63 41.91 1.10
N VAL A 1034 -18.44 43.12 0.56
CA VAL A 1034 -18.29 44.36 1.33
C VAL A 1034 -19.60 44.76 2.01
N ASP A 1035 -20.75 44.60 1.35
CA ASP A 1035 -22.06 44.89 1.93
C ASP A 1035 -22.46 43.89 3.04
N SER A 1036 -22.02 42.63 2.91
CA SER A 1036 -22.22 41.58 3.93
C SER A 1036 -21.34 41.78 5.19
N PHE A 1037 -20.11 42.29 5.01
CA PHE A 1037 -19.21 42.62 6.13
C PHE A 1037 -19.70 43.83 6.95
N LYS A 1038 -20.28 44.84 6.30
CA LYS A 1038 -20.90 46.00 6.97
C LYS A 1038 -22.12 45.62 7.83
N LYS A 1039 -22.73 44.45 7.57
CA LYS A 1039 -23.92 43.93 8.27
C LYS A 1039 -23.62 42.88 9.36
N GLY A 1040 -22.33 42.58 9.62
CA GLY A 1040 -21.92 41.68 10.70
C GLY A 1040 -21.97 40.18 10.40
N ASP A 1041 -22.27 39.76 9.17
CA ASP A 1041 -22.26 38.33 8.77
C ASP A 1041 -20.90 37.91 8.18
N ALA A 1042 -19.95 37.66 9.08
CA ALA A 1042 -18.58 37.26 8.71
C ALA A 1042 -18.53 35.88 8.02
N THR A 1043 -19.49 35.00 8.27
CA THR A 1043 -19.53 33.63 7.73
C THR A 1043 -20.08 33.63 6.31
N GLY A 1044 -21.13 34.42 6.04
CA GLY A 1044 -21.65 34.66 4.69
C GLY A 1044 -20.63 35.37 3.80
N ALA A 1045 -19.96 36.41 4.31
CA ALA A 1045 -18.90 37.10 3.59
C ALA A 1045 -17.68 36.20 3.31
N GLY A 1046 -17.32 35.32 4.25
CA GLY A 1046 -16.27 34.32 4.10
C GLY A 1046 -16.58 33.25 3.04
N LYS A 1047 -17.84 32.80 2.93
CA LYS A 1047 -18.28 31.87 1.88
C LYS A 1047 -18.25 32.51 0.48
N ILE A 1048 -18.69 33.77 0.36
CA ILE A 1048 -18.72 34.50 -0.92
C ILE A 1048 -17.29 34.83 -1.38
N ALA A 1049 -16.43 35.28 -0.47
CA ALA A 1049 -15.02 35.52 -0.76
C ALA A 1049 -14.25 34.22 -1.06
N GLY A 1050 -14.55 33.14 -0.33
CA GLY A 1050 -13.96 31.81 -0.57
C GLY A 1050 -14.37 31.21 -1.91
N LYS A 1051 -15.62 31.42 -2.34
CA LYS A 1051 -16.10 31.00 -3.66
C LYS A 1051 -15.47 31.82 -4.80
N ALA A 1052 -15.35 33.14 -4.63
CA ALA A 1052 -14.66 34.01 -5.57
C ALA A 1052 -13.16 33.72 -5.67
N LEU A 1053 -12.49 33.38 -4.57
CA LEU A 1053 -11.09 32.95 -4.57
C LEU A 1053 -10.90 31.57 -5.21
N ALA A 1054 -11.80 30.63 -4.96
CA ALA A 1054 -11.78 29.31 -5.58
C ALA A 1054 -12.00 29.40 -7.10
N GLU A 1055 -12.86 30.30 -7.56
CA GLU A 1055 -13.10 30.56 -8.98
C GLU A 1055 -11.95 31.37 -9.64
N MET A 1056 -11.29 32.29 -8.92
CA MET A 1056 -10.11 33.02 -9.40
C MET A 1056 -8.82 32.19 -9.42
N ALA A 1057 -8.69 31.20 -8.54
CA ALA A 1057 -7.57 30.24 -8.53
C ALA A 1057 -7.54 29.37 -9.80
N ILE A 1058 -8.67 29.27 -10.52
CA ILE A 1058 -8.78 28.58 -11.81
C ILE A 1058 -8.24 29.46 -12.97
N ILE A 1059 -8.05 30.78 -12.79
CA ILE A 1059 -7.91 31.76 -13.90
C ILE A 1059 -6.51 32.44 -14.00
N ALA A 1060 -5.59 32.30 -13.02
CA ALA A 1060 -4.46 33.24 -12.89
C ALA A 1060 -3.24 32.98 -13.80
N GLY A 1061 -3.20 33.64 -14.96
CA GLY A 1061 -1.99 33.85 -15.75
C GLY A 1061 -1.93 35.22 -16.40
N THR A 1062 -1.67 36.29 -15.64
CA THR A 1062 -1.06 37.57 -16.11
C THR A 1062 -0.66 38.45 -14.91
N GLU A 1063 0.41 39.25 -15.07
CA GLU A 1063 1.08 40.07 -14.03
C GLU A 1063 0.20 41.10 -13.29
N GLY A 1064 -1.02 41.38 -13.75
CA GLY A 1064 -1.97 42.30 -13.09
C GLY A 1064 -2.54 41.79 -11.76
N ALA A 1065 -2.55 40.47 -11.52
CA ALA A 1065 -3.17 39.87 -10.34
C ALA A 1065 -2.41 40.17 -9.02
N GLY A 1066 -1.09 40.34 -9.06
CA GLY A 1066 -0.27 40.60 -7.87
C GLY A 1066 -0.63 41.92 -7.18
N SER A 1067 -0.94 42.95 -7.95
CA SER A 1067 -1.31 44.27 -7.43
C SER A 1067 -2.74 44.28 -6.83
N ALA A 1068 -3.69 43.59 -7.48
CA ALA A 1068 -5.08 43.46 -7.01
C ALA A 1068 -5.20 42.60 -5.73
N ILE A 1069 -4.41 41.53 -5.63
CA ILE A 1069 -4.33 40.69 -4.42
C ILE A 1069 -3.71 41.48 -3.26
N LYS A 1070 -2.64 42.25 -3.51
CA LYS A 1070 -1.99 43.10 -2.50
C LYS A 1070 -2.93 44.21 -2.00
N GLY A 1071 -3.73 44.81 -2.89
CA GLY A 1071 -4.79 45.75 -2.54
C GLY A 1071 -5.90 45.13 -1.69
N SER A 1072 -6.35 43.92 -2.07
CA SER A 1072 -7.42 43.19 -1.35
C SER A 1072 -6.99 42.73 0.05
N ILE A 1073 -5.73 42.29 0.21
CA ILE A 1073 -5.16 41.92 1.51
C ILE A 1073 -4.99 43.15 2.40
N THR A 1074 -4.60 44.29 1.83
CA THR A 1074 -4.46 45.55 2.58
C THR A 1074 -5.81 46.04 3.07
N ALA A 1075 -6.85 46.02 2.21
CA ALA A 1075 -8.23 46.36 2.59
C ALA A 1075 -8.78 45.42 3.69
N ALA A 1076 -8.52 44.12 3.61
CA ALA A 1076 -8.93 43.16 4.64
C ALA A 1076 -8.20 43.36 5.98
N LYS A 1077 -6.91 43.73 5.97
CA LYS A 1077 -6.16 44.09 7.18
C LYS A 1077 -6.70 45.36 7.83
N THR A 1078 -6.97 46.40 7.04
CA THR A 1078 -7.59 47.64 7.50
C THR A 1078 -8.98 47.37 8.11
N ALA A 1079 -9.83 46.59 7.43
CA ALA A 1079 -11.16 46.23 7.93
C ALA A 1079 -11.12 45.46 9.26
N ARG A 1080 -10.18 44.51 9.41
CA ARG A 1080 -9.98 43.77 10.67
C ARG A 1080 -9.52 44.69 11.81
N THR A 1081 -8.65 45.65 11.50
CA THR A 1081 -8.13 46.62 12.48
C THR A 1081 -9.23 47.58 12.92
N ILE A 1082 -10.01 48.13 11.98
CA ILE A 1082 -11.18 48.96 12.25
C ILE A 1082 -12.24 48.20 13.07
N SER A 1083 -12.47 46.92 12.80
CA SER A 1083 -13.41 46.11 13.60
C SER A 1083 -12.95 45.92 15.05
N LYS A 1084 -11.67 45.60 15.28
CA LYS A 1084 -11.11 45.53 16.64
C LYS A 1084 -11.16 46.87 17.36
N LEU A 1085 -10.82 47.94 16.64
CA LEU A 1085 -10.86 49.30 17.17
C LEU A 1085 -12.28 49.73 17.51
N GLY A 1086 -13.30 49.31 16.75
CA GLY A 1086 -14.71 49.54 17.08
C GLY A 1086 -15.12 48.90 18.41
N THR A 1087 -14.62 47.71 18.72
CA THR A 1087 -14.82 47.08 20.05
C THR A 1087 -14.13 47.88 21.15
N GLU A 1088 -12.90 48.34 20.92
CA GLU A 1088 -12.14 49.18 21.87
C GLU A 1088 -12.82 50.53 22.12
N VAL A 1089 -13.37 51.16 21.09
CA VAL A 1089 -14.17 52.39 21.17
C VAL A 1089 -15.43 52.18 22.01
N ASN A 1090 -16.14 51.05 21.83
CA ASN A 1090 -17.30 50.70 22.65
C ASN A 1090 -16.93 50.50 24.12
N THR A 1091 -15.83 49.81 24.41
CA THR A 1091 -15.31 49.62 25.78
C THR A 1091 -14.94 50.97 26.41
N THR A 1092 -14.16 51.80 25.70
CA THR A 1092 -13.74 53.12 26.17
C THR A 1092 -14.94 54.04 26.39
N ALA A 1093 -15.96 53.98 25.53
CA ALA A 1093 -17.20 54.74 25.70
C ALA A 1093 -17.93 54.36 26.99
N ALA A 1094 -18.04 53.05 27.27
CA ALA A 1094 -18.67 52.55 28.48
C ALA A 1094 -17.89 52.99 29.74
N GLU A 1095 -16.56 52.91 29.71
CA GLU A 1095 -15.69 53.37 30.80
C GLU A 1095 -15.84 54.88 31.07
N MET A 1096 -15.82 55.73 30.02
CA MET A 1096 -15.98 57.18 30.17
C MET A 1096 -17.38 57.59 30.65
N PHE A 1097 -18.41 56.83 30.27
CA PHE A 1097 -19.77 57.02 30.79
C PHE A 1097 -19.85 56.70 32.28
N ASN A 1098 -19.31 55.54 32.69
CA ASN A 1098 -19.28 55.12 34.09
C ASN A 1098 -18.45 56.08 34.96
N ALA A 1099 -17.43 56.73 34.40
CA ALA A 1099 -16.62 57.74 35.07
C ALA A 1099 -17.27 59.15 35.13
N GLY A 1100 -18.50 59.33 34.62
CA GLY A 1100 -19.21 60.62 34.60
C GLY A 1100 -18.63 61.68 33.65
N LYS A 1101 -17.71 61.28 32.74
CA LYS A 1101 -16.97 62.18 31.83
C LYS A 1101 -17.32 61.93 30.36
N ALA A 1102 -18.58 61.59 30.06
CA ALA A 1102 -19.01 61.18 28.72
C ALA A 1102 -18.97 62.33 27.67
N PRO A 1103 -18.09 62.26 26.65
CA PRO A 1103 -18.07 63.22 25.55
C PRO A 1103 -19.32 63.11 24.66
N ALA A 1104 -19.49 64.03 23.71
CA ALA A 1104 -20.60 64.00 22.76
C ALA A 1104 -20.47 62.88 21.73
N ALA A 1105 -19.23 62.55 21.32
CA ALA A 1105 -18.89 61.42 20.46
C ALA A 1105 -17.48 60.88 20.78
N ILE A 1106 -17.28 59.59 20.51
CA ILE A 1106 -15.99 58.89 20.53
C ILE A 1106 -15.88 58.04 19.26
N VAL A 1107 -14.70 57.99 18.66
CA VAL A 1107 -14.43 57.28 17.40
C VAL A 1107 -13.01 56.72 17.39
N GLY A 1108 -12.82 55.62 16.68
CA GLY A 1108 -11.52 55.08 16.37
C GLY A 1108 -11.10 55.49 14.96
N ALA A 1109 -9.82 55.78 14.77
CA ALA A 1109 -9.22 55.99 13.45
C ALA A 1109 -8.07 55.01 13.22
N GLU A 1110 -7.86 54.60 11.96
CA GLU A 1110 -6.76 53.76 11.51
C GLU A 1110 -6.08 54.38 10.29
N LEU A 1111 -4.75 54.30 10.27
CA LEU A 1111 -3.91 54.68 9.14
C LEU A 1111 -2.67 53.78 9.09
N ASN A 1112 -2.56 52.96 8.03
CA ASN A 1112 -1.42 52.07 7.77
C ASN A 1112 -1.06 51.14 8.95
N GLY A 1113 -2.07 50.60 9.65
CA GLY A 1113 -1.93 49.71 10.78
C GLY A 1113 -1.71 50.40 12.13
N LYS A 1114 -1.60 51.73 12.16
CA LYS A 1114 -1.62 52.53 13.41
C LYS A 1114 -3.03 52.97 13.72
N THR A 1115 -3.39 52.99 15.00
CA THR A 1115 -4.74 53.35 15.47
C THR A 1115 -4.70 54.49 16.46
N ALA A 1116 -5.77 55.28 16.51
CA ALA A 1116 -6.00 56.33 17.52
C ALA A 1116 -7.47 56.33 17.92
N ILE A 1117 -7.78 56.74 19.17
CA ILE A 1117 -9.15 56.93 19.64
C ILE A 1117 -9.34 58.41 19.94
N GLY A 1118 -10.23 59.05 19.20
CA GLY A 1118 -10.57 60.45 19.38
C GLY A 1118 -11.86 60.63 20.15
N ILE A 1119 -11.91 61.66 20.98
CA ILE A 1119 -13.11 62.12 21.68
C ILE A 1119 -13.46 63.54 21.23
N SER A 1120 -14.75 63.86 21.15
CA SER A 1120 -15.19 65.23 20.87
C SER A 1120 -14.83 66.15 22.04
N GLY A 1121 -14.25 67.32 21.76
CA GLY A 1121 -13.74 68.22 22.78
C GLY A 1121 -13.36 69.59 22.22
N ALA A 1122 -12.48 70.31 22.93
CA ALA A 1122 -11.89 71.54 22.42
C ALA A 1122 -11.08 71.27 21.14
N PRO A 1123 -10.97 72.25 20.21
CA PRO A 1123 -10.16 72.07 19.02
C PRO A 1123 -8.67 71.91 19.40
N PRO A 1124 -7.90 71.10 18.67
CA PRO A 1124 -6.51 70.83 19.02
C PRO A 1124 -5.64 72.09 18.85
N SER A 1125 -4.66 72.29 19.74
CA SER A 1125 -3.72 73.43 19.67
C SER A 1125 -2.73 73.33 18.51
N THR A 1126 -2.55 72.13 17.95
CA THR A 1126 -1.65 71.84 16.84
C THR A 1126 -2.40 71.02 15.80
N ILE A 1127 -2.35 71.47 14.54
CA ILE A 1127 -3.00 70.80 13.41
C ILE A 1127 -1.93 70.15 12.54
N ALA A 1128 -2.23 68.97 12.00
CA ALA A 1128 -1.40 68.34 10.98
C ALA A 1128 -1.38 69.25 9.74
N PRO A 1129 -0.20 69.56 9.14
CA PRO A 1129 -0.09 70.44 7.97
C PRO A 1129 -1.03 70.06 6.82
N GLN A 1130 -1.35 68.76 6.69
CA GLN A 1130 -2.25 68.22 5.67
C GLN A 1130 -3.72 68.66 5.84
N LEU A 1131 -4.12 69.13 7.02
CA LEU A 1131 -5.48 69.59 7.30
C LEU A 1131 -5.61 71.13 7.26
N GLU A 1132 -4.50 71.87 7.32
CA GLU A 1132 -4.50 73.35 7.45
C GLU A 1132 -5.26 74.05 6.32
N GLY A 1133 -5.08 73.60 5.07
CA GLY A 1133 -5.75 74.20 3.91
C GLY A 1133 -7.27 74.15 4.02
N VAL A 1134 -7.82 72.96 4.28
CA VAL A 1134 -9.27 72.77 4.41
C VAL A 1134 -9.81 73.42 5.69
N VAL A 1135 -9.06 73.41 6.79
CA VAL A 1135 -9.46 74.11 8.02
C VAL A 1135 -9.54 75.62 7.80
N ASN A 1136 -8.60 76.20 7.06
CA ASN A 1136 -8.62 77.62 6.72
C ASN A 1136 -9.79 77.97 5.79
N GLU A 1137 -10.11 77.11 4.81
CA GLU A 1137 -11.29 77.27 3.94
C GLU A 1137 -12.61 77.19 4.73
N LEU A 1138 -12.67 76.38 5.78
CA LEU A 1138 -13.82 76.30 6.69
C LEU A 1138 -13.89 77.44 7.72
N GLY A 1139 -12.97 78.42 7.63
CA GLY A 1139 -12.96 79.62 8.49
C GLY A 1139 -12.10 79.51 9.75
N GLY A 1140 -11.22 78.51 9.86
CA GLY A 1140 -10.29 78.30 10.99
C GLY A 1140 -10.85 77.43 12.13
N LEU A 1141 -9.98 76.96 13.02
CA LEU A 1141 -10.37 76.15 14.18
C LEU A 1141 -11.35 76.91 15.11
N GLY A 1142 -12.37 76.19 15.59
CA GLY A 1142 -13.37 76.73 16.51
C GLY A 1142 -14.47 77.55 15.83
N THR A 1143 -14.32 77.93 14.57
CA THR A 1143 -15.33 78.67 13.80
C THR A 1143 -16.54 77.78 13.52
N ARG A 1144 -17.76 78.29 13.78
CA ARG A 1144 -19.01 77.59 13.44
C ARG A 1144 -19.34 77.79 11.97
N THR A 1145 -19.44 76.70 11.22
CA THR A 1145 -19.86 76.72 9.82
C THR A 1145 -21.38 76.66 9.68
N ALA A 1146 -21.89 76.73 8.44
CA ALA A 1146 -23.32 76.57 8.14
C ALA A 1146 -23.91 75.22 8.62
N SER A 1147 -23.08 74.21 8.86
CA SER A 1147 -23.48 72.92 9.44
C SER A 1147 -23.79 72.98 10.96
N GLY A 1148 -23.58 74.13 11.59
CA GLY A 1148 -23.81 74.37 13.02
C GLY A 1148 -22.70 73.85 13.96
N ASN A 1149 -21.75 73.06 13.45
CA ASN A 1149 -20.65 72.47 14.22
C ASN A 1149 -19.37 73.34 14.14
N PRO A 1150 -18.64 73.54 15.25
CA PRO A 1150 -17.33 74.19 15.23
C PRO A 1150 -16.26 73.30 14.60
N VAL A 1151 -15.42 73.87 13.72
CA VAL A 1151 -14.32 73.15 13.07
C VAL A 1151 -13.29 72.69 14.10
N GLY A 1152 -12.87 71.43 14.03
CA GLY A 1152 -11.82 70.87 14.89
C GLY A 1152 -12.26 70.26 16.22
N CYS A 1153 -13.53 70.40 16.62
CA CYS A 1153 -14.02 69.90 17.91
C CYS A 1153 -14.56 68.45 17.88
N CYS A 1154 -14.66 67.86 16.69
CA CYS A 1154 -15.24 66.52 16.49
C CYS A 1154 -14.24 65.42 16.84
N ALA A 1155 -14.76 64.26 17.26
CA ALA A 1155 -13.96 63.10 17.63
C ALA A 1155 -13.09 62.61 16.45
N GLU A 1156 -13.65 62.65 15.24
CA GLU A 1156 -13.01 62.25 13.99
C GLU A 1156 -11.85 63.18 13.63
N PHE A 1157 -12.04 64.49 13.85
CA PHE A 1157 -10.98 65.48 13.62
C PHE A 1157 -9.80 65.21 14.57
N ASN A 1158 -10.07 64.99 15.85
CA ASN A 1158 -9.02 64.71 16.85
C ASN A 1158 -8.25 63.43 16.54
N ALA A 1159 -8.95 62.32 16.24
CA ALA A 1159 -8.31 61.04 15.92
C ALA A 1159 -7.51 61.10 14.60
N GLY A 1160 -8.06 61.72 13.56
CA GLY A 1160 -7.39 61.87 12.27
C GLY A 1160 -6.19 62.82 12.33
N ASN A 1161 -6.32 63.94 13.06
CA ASN A 1161 -5.23 64.89 13.28
C ASN A 1161 -4.04 64.23 13.99
N GLU A 1162 -4.30 63.43 15.03
CA GLU A 1162 -3.25 62.68 15.75
C GLU A 1162 -2.50 61.69 14.83
N LEU A 1163 -3.24 60.92 14.01
CA LEU A 1163 -2.61 59.98 13.08
C LEU A 1163 -1.80 60.70 12.01
N LEU A 1164 -2.25 61.85 11.50
CA LEU A 1164 -1.55 62.58 10.45
C LEU A 1164 -0.32 63.33 10.97
N LEU A 1165 -0.37 63.88 12.20
CA LEU A 1165 0.80 64.46 12.86
C LEU A 1165 1.93 63.42 13.03
N ASN A 1166 1.56 62.17 13.33
CA ASN A 1166 2.50 61.07 13.48
C ASN A 1166 2.89 60.39 12.15
N ASN A 1167 2.34 60.82 11.01
CA ASN A 1167 2.59 60.26 9.67
C ASN A 1167 2.57 61.38 8.60
N PRO A 1168 3.59 62.26 8.54
CA PRO A 1168 3.59 63.46 7.70
C PRO A 1168 3.52 63.21 6.19
N SER A 1169 3.81 61.99 5.73
CA SER A 1169 3.74 61.60 4.31
C SER A 1169 2.36 61.09 3.86
N ALA A 1170 1.40 60.93 4.77
CA ALA A 1170 0.06 60.44 4.45
C ALA A 1170 -0.92 61.58 4.12
N THR A 1171 -1.93 61.30 3.31
CA THR A 1171 -3.01 62.25 2.98
C THR A 1171 -4.21 62.06 3.90
N ALA A 1172 -4.98 63.12 4.13
CA ALA A 1172 -6.16 63.08 5.00
C ALA A 1172 -7.19 62.02 4.58
N SER A 1173 -7.36 61.79 3.28
CA SER A 1173 -8.28 60.79 2.73
C SER A 1173 -7.94 59.33 3.04
N GLN A 1174 -6.69 59.04 3.41
CA GLN A 1174 -6.22 57.69 3.75
C GLN A 1174 -6.62 57.24 5.17
N VAL A 1175 -7.09 58.15 6.02
CA VAL A 1175 -7.54 57.81 7.36
C VAL A 1175 -8.90 57.08 7.28
N ASN A 1176 -8.99 55.93 7.93
CA ASN A 1176 -10.23 55.15 8.05
C ASN A 1176 -10.80 55.33 9.45
N PHE A 1177 -12.11 55.50 9.57
CA PHE A 1177 -12.79 55.69 10.85
C PHE A 1177 -13.70 54.50 11.18
N THR A 1178 -13.82 54.16 12.45
CA THR A 1178 -14.93 53.35 12.97
C THR A 1178 -16.23 54.16 12.90
N GLU A 1179 -17.36 53.54 13.22
CA GLU A 1179 -18.54 54.32 13.58
C GLU A 1179 -18.25 55.14 14.84
N ALA A 1180 -18.58 56.44 14.80
CA ALA A 1180 -18.55 57.27 15.98
C ALA A 1180 -19.79 56.98 16.83
N ILE A 1181 -19.63 56.86 18.14
CA ILE A 1181 -20.73 56.53 19.05
C ILE A 1181 -20.87 57.60 20.13
N ARG A 1182 -22.11 57.83 20.58
CA ARG A 1182 -22.40 58.69 21.74
C ARG A 1182 -22.37 57.86 23.02
N PRO A 1183 -21.39 58.05 23.92
CA PRO A 1183 -21.23 57.20 25.11
C PRO A 1183 -22.47 57.14 26.02
N ARG A 1184 -23.25 58.22 26.12
CA ARG A 1184 -24.45 58.29 26.98
C ARG A 1184 -25.63 57.45 26.48
N THR A 1185 -25.69 57.15 25.18
CA THR A 1185 -26.86 56.51 24.57
C THR A 1185 -26.50 55.28 23.75
N GLY A 1186 -25.22 54.99 23.52
CA GLY A 1186 -24.75 53.92 22.65
C GLY A 1186 -25.16 54.07 21.18
N LYS A 1187 -25.68 55.24 20.79
CA LYS A 1187 -26.17 55.49 19.43
C LYS A 1187 -25.04 55.98 18.54
N VAL A 1188 -25.04 55.53 17.29
CA VAL A 1188 -24.13 55.99 16.24
C VAL A 1188 -24.36 57.48 15.98
N VAL A 1189 -23.27 58.24 15.90
CA VAL A 1189 -23.24 59.67 15.55
C VAL A 1189 -22.69 59.78 14.12
N PRO A 1190 -23.45 60.36 13.18
CA PRO A 1190 -22.95 60.54 11.83
C PRO A 1190 -21.82 61.58 11.80
N MET A 1191 -20.83 61.35 10.93
CA MET A 1191 -19.73 62.28 10.70
C MET A 1191 -20.28 63.64 10.21
N CYS A 1192 -19.83 64.74 10.83
CA CYS A 1192 -20.30 66.08 10.46
C CYS A 1192 -19.73 66.55 9.11
N ASP A 1193 -20.40 67.51 8.47
CA ASP A 1193 -20.00 67.99 7.15
C ASP A 1193 -18.60 68.63 7.13
N ASN A 1194 -18.19 69.27 8.24
CA ASN A 1194 -16.82 69.78 8.38
C ASN A 1194 -15.79 68.65 8.34
N CYS A 1195 -16.06 67.51 9.00
CA CYS A 1195 -15.15 66.36 9.02
C CYS A 1195 -15.17 65.61 7.68
N LYS A 1196 -16.32 65.50 7.01
CA LYS A 1196 -16.40 64.95 5.65
C LYS A 1196 -15.57 65.76 4.67
N ALA A 1197 -15.67 67.09 4.72
CA ALA A 1197 -14.85 67.98 3.91
C ALA A 1197 -13.35 67.83 4.25
N THR A 1198 -13.01 67.73 5.55
CA THR A 1198 -11.62 67.61 6.02
C THR A 1198 -10.94 66.31 5.57
N PHE A 1199 -11.64 65.18 5.60
CA PHE A 1199 -11.06 63.85 5.30
C PHE A 1199 -11.52 63.26 3.95
N GLY A 1200 -12.30 64.01 3.15
CA GLY A 1200 -12.81 63.57 1.85
C GLY A 1200 -13.67 62.30 1.92
N LYS A 1201 -14.66 62.27 2.81
CA LYS A 1201 -15.54 61.11 3.08
C LYS A 1201 -17.01 61.33 2.72
#